data_AF-A0A6C0DYT0-F1
#
_entry.id   AF-A0A6C0DYT0-F1
#
_cell.length_a   1.000
_cell.length_b   1.000
_cell.length_c   1.000
_cell.angle_alpha   90.00
_cell.angle_beta   90.00
_cell.angle_gamma   90.00
#
_symmetry.space_group_name_H-M   'P 1'
#
loop_
_entity.id
_entity.type
_entity.pdbx_description
1 polymer ?
#
loop_
_entity_poly.entity_id
_entity_poly.type
_entity_poly.pdbx_seq_one_letter_code
_entity_poly.pdbx_strand_id
1 'polypeptide(L)'
;MSKKEIAEILKDPTEYANNLEISKLVKLLQKLSDAYYSDIEIVDDSIYDKLEAVLRKRDPDNKFLFQTGVSNKDKTDVELPYTMPSLNKIKPKEKELKKWFKKYEGSYIIMDKLDGISVQLHKNNKGQIELYTKKQTNIGTSKKYLIEHLINKKALDKMPNNTSIRGEVVISKKDFEPFKDEFKNPRSVVAGLMNTDKIDNRIAKVAKYIVYDILSHKEKIKNKLKKLEDWGFDTVWNCEIGDVQDASDNDDNDEQEDVEQKLIKILLERKIKSDYLIDGLVVFDNSQGYNNSSDNPKNAMAFKMNQDADMKDVEVEEVIWSPTKYYYLQPIVRIKPTKLTGNTTVTYLTAHNAKYIYDNNINKGSIIKIVRSNEVIPFIVDIVKPSKKPGMPDMKYHWNATEVKIIVDEPSKEILEQIEIKIILHFFRKLKVKYLSEGIITKLYDNKYNSIKKILIASSTKDDTLYDIKGLGKKMITKIYEEIDNALSKIKLHDLMHASTKFGEILGSKKLKKIIDEYPGILDWEKKESEYINEKILKIKGFSDKSSIMFSKNLKSFCEFLNELKEATNYDFKQKKSSKKSSKKSSKKSSKKSNKKLENEKIVMTGFRSDEISEFIENNGGTVSSSVSKNTTLVIYVENEKTQSKLLKAKELNIKTITRSNFEKKYMS
;
A
#
# COMPACT_ATOMS: atom_id res chain seq x y z
N MET A 1 30.49 25.77 9.74
CA MET A 1 30.87 24.68 8.81
C MET A 1 31.58 25.37 7.66
N SER A 2 32.64 24.82 7.07
CA SER A 2 33.36 25.58 6.03
C SER A 2 32.57 25.57 4.71
N LYS A 3 32.68 26.62 3.88
CA LYS A 3 32.04 26.64 2.54
C LYS A 3 32.47 25.45 1.68
N LYS A 4 33.72 25.01 1.83
CA LYS A 4 34.28 23.84 1.13
C LYS A 4 33.62 22.53 1.56
N GLU A 5 33.44 22.34 2.86
CA GLU A 5 32.78 21.17 3.45
C GLU A 5 31.31 21.07 3.02
N ILE A 6 30.60 22.20 2.96
CA ILE A 6 29.22 22.25 2.44
C ILE A 6 29.18 21.85 0.95
N ALA A 7 30.10 22.37 0.13
CA ALA A 7 30.15 22.04 -1.29
C ALA A 7 30.43 20.54 -1.56
N GLU A 8 31.27 19.91 -0.73
CA GLU A 8 31.53 18.47 -0.80
C GLU A 8 30.31 17.63 -0.41
N ILE A 9 29.60 18.02 0.66
CA ILE A 9 28.35 17.37 1.07
C ILE A 9 27.29 17.48 -0.03
N LEU A 10 27.14 18.65 -0.67
CA LEU A 10 26.13 18.87 -1.71
C LEU A 10 26.39 18.08 -2.99
N LYS A 11 27.66 17.73 -3.28
CA LYS A 11 28.03 16.98 -4.48
C LYS A 11 27.54 15.53 -4.44
N ASP A 12 27.81 14.83 -3.33
CA ASP A 12 27.23 13.50 -3.04
C ASP A 12 27.17 13.27 -1.52
N PRO A 13 26.00 13.51 -0.89
CA PRO A 13 25.85 13.37 0.56
C PRO A 13 26.08 11.93 1.04
N THR A 14 25.71 10.94 0.21
CA THR A 14 25.77 9.54 0.59
C THR A 14 27.20 9.03 0.54
N GLU A 15 27.94 9.35 -0.51
CA GLU A 15 29.36 9.04 -0.60
C GLU A 15 30.15 9.74 0.52
N TYR A 16 29.90 11.03 0.75
CA TYR A 16 30.53 11.79 1.82
C TYR A 16 30.30 11.15 3.20
N ALA A 17 29.06 10.79 3.53
CA ALA A 17 28.74 10.13 4.79
C ALA A 17 29.36 8.73 4.91
N ASN A 18 29.51 7.96 3.83
CA ASN A 18 30.14 6.64 3.87
C ASN A 18 31.65 6.74 4.18
N ASN A 19 32.30 7.81 3.71
CA ASN A 19 33.73 8.05 3.91
C ASN A 19 34.07 8.66 5.28
N LEU A 20 33.08 9.14 6.03
CA LEU A 20 33.27 9.62 7.40
C LEU A 20 33.35 8.48 8.42
N GLU A 21 34.14 8.68 9.48
CA GLU A 21 34.02 7.89 10.71
C GLU A 21 32.65 8.13 11.37
N ILE A 22 32.08 7.10 12.01
CA ILE A 22 30.74 7.19 12.64
C ILE A 22 30.66 8.34 13.64
N SER A 23 31.71 8.55 14.44
CA SER A 23 31.77 9.64 15.43
C SER A 23 31.71 11.04 14.78
N LYS A 24 32.32 11.22 13.61
CA LYS A 24 32.30 12.47 12.84
C LYS A 24 30.95 12.67 12.14
N LEU A 25 30.36 11.58 11.61
CA LEU A 25 29.02 11.61 11.02
C LEU A 25 27.96 12.00 12.05
N VAL A 26 28.02 11.45 13.28
CA VAL A 26 27.13 11.84 14.37
C VAL A 26 27.30 13.31 14.75
N LYS A 27 28.54 13.81 14.85
CA LYS A 27 28.79 15.25 15.12
C LYS A 27 28.25 16.16 14.01
N LEU A 28 28.39 15.77 12.74
CA LEU A 28 27.84 16.49 11.61
C LEU A 28 26.31 16.53 11.68
N LEU A 29 25.66 15.39 11.89
CA LEU A 29 24.21 15.30 12.04
C LEU A 29 23.71 16.12 13.23
N GLN A 30 24.40 16.07 14.38
CA GLN A 30 24.04 16.91 15.53
C GLN A 30 24.10 18.40 15.18
N LYS A 31 25.17 18.83 14.51
CA LYS A 31 25.34 20.24 14.10
C LYS A 31 24.27 20.70 13.12
N LEU A 32 23.89 19.85 12.17
CA LEU A 32 22.83 20.14 11.21
C LEU A 32 21.45 20.17 11.90
N SER A 33 21.20 19.24 12.82
CA SER A 33 19.99 19.24 13.67
C SER A 33 19.91 20.51 14.50
N ASP A 34 20.97 20.88 15.23
CA ASP A 34 21.00 22.09 16.05
C ASP A 34 20.72 23.35 15.22
N ALA A 35 21.28 23.43 14.01
CA ALA A 35 21.07 24.54 13.11
C ALA A 35 19.62 24.61 12.60
N TYR A 36 19.03 23.47 12.23
CA TYR A 36 17.62 23.37 11.83
C TYR A 36 16.67 23.84 12.93
N TYR A 37 16.86 23.39 14.17
CA TYR A 37 16.02 23.79 15.31
C TYR A 37 16.29 25.23 15.79
N SER A 38 17.39 25.85 15.35
CA SER A 38 17.73 27.26 15.61
C SER A 38 17.44 28.18 14.41
N ASP A 39 16.73 27.67 13.39
CA ASP A 39 16.33 28.36 12.15
C ASP A 39 17.51 28.88 11.29
N ILE A 40 18.66 28.20 11.37
CA ILE A 40 19.81 28.40 10.47
C ILE A 40 19.86 27.21 9.51
N GLU A 41 19.28 27.35 8.32
CA GLU A 41 19.31 26.30 7.30
C GLU A 41 20.69 26.23 6.64
N ILE A 42 21.51 25.25 7.02
CA ILE A 42 22.84 25.06 6.44
C ILE A 42 22.81 24.14 5.21
N VAL A 43 21.90 23.17 5.19
CA VAL A 43 21.65 22.24 4.09
C VAL A 43 20.16 21.93 4.06
N ASP A 44 19.64 21.53 2.90
CA ASP A 44 18.25 21.08 2.78
C ASP A 44 17.99 19.81 3.59
N ASP A 45 16.75 19.64 4.06
CA ASP A 45 16.28 18.42 4.75
C ASP A 45 16.57 17.12 4.00
N SER A 46 16.61 17.16 2.66
CA SER A 46 16.91 15.98 1.84
C SER A 46 18.36 15.53 1.97
N ILE A 47 19.27 16.47 2.19
CA ILE A 47 20.68 16.21 2.43
C ILE A 47 20.82 15.60 3.82
N TYR A 48 20.16 16.19 4.83
CA TYR A 48 20.15 15.63 6.19
C TYR A 48 19.62 14.19 6.22
N ASP A 49 18.47 13.94 5.58
CA ASP A 49 17.85 12.61 5.48
C ASP A 49 18.81 11.58 4.85
N LYS A 50 19.59 11.97 3.83
CA LYS A 50 20.58 11.09 3.18
C LYS A 50 21.73 10.75 4.12
N LEU A 51 22.24 11.73 4.88
CA LEU A 51 23.29 11.52 5.88
C LEU A 51 22.81 10.62 7.02
N GLU A 52 21.61 10.87 7.54
CA GLU A 52 21.00 10.06 8.61
C GLU A 52 20.74 8.62 8.16
N ALA A 53 20.30 8.42 6.92
CA ALA A 53 20.09 7.09 6.34
C ALA A 53 21.39 6.27 6.28
N VAL A 54 22.53 6.91 6.00
CA VAL A 54 23.84 6.26 6.05
C VAL A 54 24.20 5.85 7.48
N LEU A 55 23.98 6.72 8.48
CA LEU A 55 24.18 6.36 9.88
C LEU A 55 23.30 5.18 10.29
N ARG A 56 22.00 5.23 9.98
CA ARG A 56 21.04 4.16 10.30
C ARG A 56 21.39 2.81 9.64
N LYS A 57 22.09 2.83 8.50
CA LYS A 57 22.60 1.62 7.84
C LYS A 57 23.90 1.10 8.47
N ARG A 58 24.81 2.01 8.87
CA ARG A 58 26.16 1.67 9.38
C ARG A 58 26.18 1.36 10.88
N ASP A 59 25.31 2.01 11.66
CA ASP A 59 25.20 1.88 13.11
C ASP A 59 23.73 2.07 13.55
N PRO A 60 22.88 1.04 13.37
CA PRO A 60 21.44 1.15 13.57
C PRO A 60 21.01 1.39 15.04
N ASP A 61 21.88 1.04 15.99
CA ASP A 61 21.63 1.17 17.43
C ASP A 61 22.27 2.43 18.04
N ASN A 62 22.80 3.33 17.19
CA ASN A 62 23.41 4.56 17.65
C ASN A 62 22.42 5.43 18.45
N LYS A 63 22.80 5.85 19.66
CA LYS A 63 21.94 6.66 20.56
C LYS A 63 21.41 7.94 19.89
N PHE A 64 22.19 8.54 18.99
CA PHE A 64 21.77 9.73 18.25
C PHE A 64 20.50 9.49 17.42
N LEU A 65 20.30 8.29 16.85
CA LEU A 65 19.11 7.97 16.04
C LEU A 65 17.80 7.97 16.86
N PHE A 66 17.90 7.98 18.19
CA PHE A 66 16.80 7.97 19.13
C PHE A 66 16.69 9.28 19.94
N GLN A 67 17.67 10.17 19.80
CA GLN A 67 17.70 11.50 20.39
C GLN A 67 17.42 12.53 19.29
N THR A 68 16.32 13.26 19.39
CA THR A 68 15.94 14.26 18.36
C THR A 68 15.81 15.63 18.98
N GLY A 69 16.50 16.65 18.45
CA GLY A 69 16.44 18.04 18.92
C GLY A 69 17.80 18.66 19.30
N VAL A 70 17.80 19.74 20.09
CA VAL A 70 18.99 20.57 20.43
C VAL A 70 19.64 20.12 21.73
N SER A 71 20.98 20.07 21.80
CA SER A 71 21.71 19.59 22.99
C SER A 71 21.90 20.60 24.13
N ASN A 72 21.81 21.90 23.87
CA ASN A 72 22.09 22.95 24.87
C ASN A 72 20.89 23.15 25.80
N LYS A 73 21.08 23.03 27.12
CA LYS A 73 20.02 23.24 28.12
C LYS A 73 19.76 24.73 28.37
N ASP A 74 18.49 25.14 28.32
CA ASP A 74 17.97 26.40 28.83
C ASP A 74 17.48 26.23 30.27
N LYS A 75 17.41 27.33 31.03
CA LYS A 75 16.91 27.31 32.41
C LYS A 75 15.43 26.90 32.53
N THR A 76 14.67 27.01 31.44
CA THR A 76 13.23 26.69 31.35
C THR A 76 12.95 25.28 30.83
N ASP A 77 14.00 24.49 30.59
CA ASP A 77 13.88 23.11 30.14
C ASP A 77 13.45 22.19 31.29
N VAL A 78 12.49 21.33 31.00
CA VAL A 78 11.92 20.36 31.94
C VAL A 78 11.82 18.98 31.29
N GLU A 79 11.78 17.95 32.13
CA GLU A 79 11.44 16.61 31.67
C GLU A 79 9.96 16.58 31.26
N LEU A 80 9.71 16.00 30.08
CA LEU A 80 8.36 15.92 29.53
C LEU A 80 7.54 14.84 30.25
N PRO A 81 6.27 15.10 30.61
CA PRO A 81 5.37 14.08 31.18
C PRO A 81 5.24 12.82 30.30
N TYR A 82 5.27 13.00 28.98
CA TYR A 82 5.38 11.94 28.00
C TYR A 82 6.43 12.32 26.96
N THR A 83 7.17 11.34 26.47
CA THR A 83 8.17 11.56 25.41
C THR A 83 7.50 12.00 24.11
N MET A 84 8.20 12.82 23.34
CA MET A 84 7.78 13.30 22.02
C MET A 84 8.67 12.71 20.91
N PRO A 85 8.68 11.38 20.68
CA PRO A 85 9.48 10.78 19.62
C PRO A 85 9.00 11.25 18.24
N SER A 86 9.87 11.07 17.24
CA SER A 86 9.56 11.32 15.84
C SER A 86 8.82 10.12 15.23
N LEU A 87 8.34 10.26 13.99
CA LEU A 87 7.76 9.15 13.24
C LEU A 87 8.80 8.51 12.32
N ASN A 88 8.67 7.21 12.08
CA ASN A 88 9.42 6.56 11.02
C ASN A 88 8.90 7.05 9.68
N LYS A 89 9.80 7.57 8.84
CA LYS A 89 9.50 8.09 7.50
C LYS A 89 9.50 6.92 6.53
N ILE A 90 8.45 6.80 5.71
CA ILE A 90 8.38 5.81 4.62
C ILE A 90 7.96 6.53 3.35
N LYS A 91 8.67 6.26 2.25
CA LYS A 91 8.44 6.87 0.94
C LYS A 91 7.74 5.89 -0.02
N PRO A 92 7.10 6.40 -1.09
CA PRO A 92 6.60 5.55 -2.16
C PRO A 92 7.68 4.59 -2.69
N LYS A 93 7.27 3.37 -3.03
CA LYS A 93 8.07 2.22 -3.48
C LYS A 93 9.05 1.62 -2.50
N GLU A 94 9.15 2.12 -1.28
CA GLU A 94 9.97 1.46 -0.27
C GLU A 94 9.35 0.12 0.13
N LYS A 95 10.16 -0.94 0.15
CA LYS A 95 9.73 -2.28 0.59
C LYS A 95 9.14 -2.25 2.01
N GLU A 96 9.57 -1.30 2.83
CA GLU A 96 9.06 -1.08 4.18
C GLU A 96 7.58 -0.69 4.21
N LEU A 97 7.05 0.00 3.19
CA LEU A 97 5.63 0.32 3.08
C LEU A 97 4.79 -0.97 3.08
N LYS A 98 5.11 -1.88 2.15
CA LYS A 98 4.42 -3.19 2.05
C LYS A 98 4.63 -4.03 3.31
N LYS A 99 5.81 -3.99 3.93
CA LYS A 99 6.07 -4.71 5.20
C LYS A 99 5.25 -4.14 6.35
N TRP A 100 5.09 -2.83 6.42
CA TRP A 100 4.33 -2.16 7.47
C TRP A 100 2.85 -2.54 7.37
N PHE A 101 2.25 -2.45 6.18
CA PHE A 101 0.87 -2.87 5.94
C PHE A 101 0.64 -4.38 6.15
N LYS A 102 1.65 -5.23 5.90
CA LYS A 102 1.59 -6.67 6.25
C LYS A 102 1.69 -6.94 7.75
N LYS A 103 2.30 -6.03 8.51
CA LYS A 103 2.50 -6.20 9.97
C LYS A 103 1.28 -5.70 10.76
N TYR A 104 0.66 -4.64 10.27
CA TYR A 104 -0.47 -3.97 10.90
C TYR A 104 -1.67 -4.16 9.99
N GLU A 105 -2.49 -5.20 10.22
CA GLU A 105 -3.60 -5.61 9.33
C GLU A 105 -4.96 -5.01 9.76
N GLY A 106 -4.96 -3.85 10.41
CA GLY A 106 -6.19 -3.15 10.82
C GLY A 106 -6.82 -2.31 9.72
N SER A 107 -7.89 -1.59 10.08
CA SER A 107 -8.16 -0.32 9.39
C SER A 107 -7.09 0.70 9.77
N TYR A 108 -6.92 1.72 8.93
CA TYR A 108 -5.91 2.76 9.15
C TYR A 108 -6.56 4.13 9.21
N ILE A 109 -6.12 4.95 10.16
CA ILE A 109 -6.47 6.37 10.19
C ILE A 109 -5.34 7.14 9.53
N ILE A 110 -5.70 7.85 8.46
CA ILE A 110 -4.82 8.75 7.72
C ILE A 110 -5.08 10.17 8.23
N MET A 111 -4.03 10.93 8.51
CA MET A 111 -4.11 12.31 8.96
C MET A 111 -3.22 13.20 8.11
N ASP A 112 -3.56 14.49 8.03
CA ASP A 112 -2.65 15.50 7.51
C ASP A 112 -1.38 15.55 8.39
N LYS A 113 -0.19 15.44 7.79
CA LYS A 113 1.05 15.73 8.50
C LYS A 113 1.29 17.24 8.44
N LEU A 114 0.79 17.94 9.45
CA LEU A 114 0.89 19.40 9.55
C LEU A 114 2.35 19.84 9.65
N ASP A 115 2.69 20.90 8.92
CA ASP A 115 4.02 21.52 8.98
C ASP A 115 4.02 22.72 9.95
N GLY A 116 4.23 22.43 11.23
CA GLY A 116 4.21 23.43 12.31
C GLY A 116 5.20 23.10 13.42
N ILE A 117 4.89 23.49 14.65
CA ILE A 117 5.69 23.15 15.83
C ILE A 117 4.93 22.19 16.73
N SER A 118 5.48 21.00 16.96
CA SER A 118 4.88 19.98 17.81
C SER A 118 4.86 20.40 19.28
N VAL A 119 3.69 20.27 19.90
CA VAL A 119 3.42 20.74 21.26
C VAL A 119 2.62 19.70 22.06
N GLN A 120 3.00 19.55 23.33
CA GLN A 120 2.33 18.72 24.31
C GLN A 120 1.60 19.58 25.35
N LEU A 121 0.29 19.44 25.45
CA LEU A 121 -0.53 20.02 26.51
C LEU A 121 -0.75 18.98 27.61
N HIS A 122 -0.40 19.29 28.85
CA HIS A 122 -0.58 18.37 29.98
C HIS A 122 -1.40 19.01 31.10
N LYS A 123 -2.44 18.32 31.55
CA LYS A 123 -3.22 18.64 32.76
C LYS A 123 -2.95 17.59 33.82
N ASN A 124 -2.29 17.98 34.92
CA ASN A 124 -1.91 17.05 35.97
C ASN A 124 -3.09 16.66 36.88
N ASN A 125 -2.84 15.80 37.88
CA ASN A 125 -3.87 15.33 38.82
C ASN A 125 -4.51 16.44 39.66
N LYS A 126 -3.80 17.57 39.85
CA LYS A 126 -4.26 18.75 40.58
C LYS A 126 -4.98 19.76 39.68
N GLY A 127 -5.19 19.43 38.41
CA GLY A 127 -5.82 20.31 37.42
C GLY A 127 -4.92 21.43 36.89
N GLN A 128 -3.62 21.43 37.22
CA GLN A 128 -2.68 22.43 36.69
C GLN A 128 -2.32 22.07 35.25
N ILE A 129 -2.31 23.08 34.38
CA ILE A 129 -2.09 22.94 32.94
C ILE A 129 -0.75 23.55 32.55
N GLU A 130 0.02 22.79 31.77
CA GLU A 130 1.28 23.20 31.19
C GLU A 130 1.30 22.88 29.69
N LEU A 131 2.07 23.66 28.95
CA LEU A 131 2.27 23.51 27.50
C LEU A 131 3.76 23.37 27.24
N TYR A 132 4.17 22.35 26.50
CA TYR A 132 5.58 22.08 26.25
C TYR A 132 5.88 21.99 24.76
N THR A 133 6.93 22.67 24.31
CA THR A 133 7.57 22.35 23.02
C THR A 133 8.55 21.20 23.19
N LYS A 134 8.81 20.50 22.09
CA LYS A 134 9.87 19.50 22.05
C LYS A 134 11.22 20.17 21.88
N LYS A 135 12.15 19.93 22.82
CA LYS A 135 13.57 20.28 22.68
C LYS A 135 14.44 19.08 22.48
N GLN A 136 14.17 17.99 23.20
CA GLN A 136 14.65 16.64 22.96
C GLN A 136 13.49 15.64 23.06
N THR A 137 13.71 14.36 22.75
CA THR A 137 12.67 13.32 22.87
C THR A 137 12.01 13.29 24.26
N ASN A 138 12.77 13.51 25.34
CA ASN A 138 12.29 13.51 26.73
C ASN A 138 12.38 14.87 27.44
N ILE A 139 12.92 15.90 26.79
CA ILE A 139 13.08 17.25 27.36
C ILE A 139 12.29 18.24 26.52
N GLY A 140 11.56 19.12 27.19
CA GLY A 140 10.84 20.20 26.53
C GLY A 140 11.01 21.52 27.25
N THR A 141 10.51 22.56 26.64
CA THR A 141 10.53 23.91 27.22
C THR A 141 9.09 24.32 27.52
N SER A 142 8.83 24.80 28.74
CA SER A 142 7.48 25.28 29.08
C SER A 142 7.15 26.55 28.31
N LYS A 143 5.95 26.57 27.74
CA LYS A 143 5.32 27.67 27.00
C LYS A 143 3.94 27.98 27.57
N LYS A 144 3.80 27.84 28.88
CA LYS A 144 2.54 28.07 29.61
C LYS A 144 1.85 29.38 29.26
N TYR A 145 2.61 30.46 29.05
CA TYR A 145 2.11 31.78 28.70
C TYR A 145 1.35 31.83 27.36
N LEU A 146 1.52 30.84 26.48
CA LEU A 146 0.82 30.76 25.19
C LEU A 146 -0.53 30.02 25.26
N ILE A 147 -0.85 29.36 26.39
CA ILE A 147 -2.08 28.56 26.52
C ILE A 147 -3.33 29.40 26.23
N GLU A 148 -3.42 30.60 26.79
CA GLU A 148 -4.59 31.48 26.65
C GLU A 148 -4.77 32.01 25.23
N HIS A 149 -3.71 32.04 24.43
CA HIS A 149 -3.74 32.47 23.04
C HIS A 149 -4.08 31.32 22.08
N LEU A 150 -3.57 30.11 22.36
CA LEU A 150 -3.65 28.98 21.44
C LEU A 150 -4.84 28.06 21.69
N ILE A 151 -5.39 28.03 22.91
CA ILE A 151 -6.34 26.98 23.33
C ILE A 151 -7.58 27.60 23.95
N ASN A 152 -8.74 27.18 23.44
CA ASN A 152 -10.03 27.63 23.96
C ASN A 152 -10.24 27.12 25.40
N LYS A 153 -10.62 28.04 26.30
CA LYS A 153 -10.95 27.73 27.70
C LYS A 153 -11.98 26.60 27.86
N LYS A 154 -13.00 26.55 27.00
CA LYS A 154 -14.03 25.49 27.03
C LYS A 154 -13.42 24.09 26.84
N ALA A 155 -12.36 23.98 26.03
CA ALA A 155 -11.65 22.73 25.81
C ALA A 155 -10.83 22.32 27.03
N LEU A 156 -10.15 23.28 27.66
CA LEU A 156 -9.38 23.06 28.89
C LEU A 156 -10.27 22.64 30.08
N ASP A 157 -11.47 23.20 30.16
CA ASP A 157 -12.45 22.88 31.21
C ASP A 157 -12.97 21.44 31.08
N LYS A 158 -13.26 21.00 29.84
CA LYS A 158 -13.70 19.63 29.53
C LYS A 158 -12.59 18.59 29.57
N MET A 159 -11.33 19.00 29.41
CA MET A 159 -10.17 18.11 29.47
C MET A 159 -10.05 17.49 30.89
N PRO A 160 -10.07 16.15 31.03
CA PRO A 160 -9.92 15.50 32.32
C PRO A 160 -8.54 15.72 32.94
N ASN A 161 -8.45 15.63 34.27
CA ASN A 161 -7.17 15.58 34.96
C ASN A 161 -6.38 14.34 34.53
N ASN A 162 -5.05 14.42 34.66
CA ASN A 162 -4.11 13.39 34.20
C ASN A 162 -4.13 13.12 32.69
N THR A 163 -4.42 14.15 31.89
CA THR A 163 -4.48 14.04 30.44
C THR A 163 -3.28 14.71 29.81
N SER A 164 -2.65 14.03 28.84
CA SER A 164 -1.63 14.63 27.98
C SER A 164 -2.09 14.53 26.52
N ILE A 165 -2.12 15.65 25.82
CA ILE A 165 -2.59 15.77 24.43
C ILE A 165 -1.40 16.20 23.58
N ARG A 166 -1.31 15.60 22.38
CA ARG A 166 -0.32 15.98 21.38
C ARG A 166 -0.99 16.69 20.21
N GLY A 167 -0.38 17.76 19.77
CA GLY A 167 -0.85 18.57 18.65
C GLY A 167 0.30 19.34 18.01
N GLU A 168 -0.06 20.10 16.98
CA GLU A 168 0.84 20.96 16.24
C GLU A 168 0.32 22.40 16.32
N VAL A 169 1.21 23.36 16.60
CA VAL A 169 0.89 24.78 16.42
C VAL A 169 1.16 25.15 14.97
N VAL A 170 0.17 25.72 14.31
CA VAL A 170 0.17 26.02 12.87
C VAL A 170 -0.46 27.38 12.59
N ILE A 171 -0.24 27.90 11.39
CA ILE A 171 -0.92 29.06 10.81
C ILE A 171 -1.48 28.64 9.46
N SER A 172 -2.71 29.07 9.15
CA SER A 172 -3.34 28.75 7.87
C SER A 172 -2.60 29.43 6.71
N LYS A 173 -2.67 28.87 5.51
CA LYS A 173 -2.10 29.48 4.29
C LYS A 173 -2.63 30.90 4.08
N LYS A 174 -3.91 31.13 4.41
CA LYS A 174 -4.56 32.45 4.31
C LYS A 174 -4.02 33.43 5.35
N ASP A 175 -3.89 33.00 6.60
CA ASP A 175 -3.43 33.86 7.69
C ASP A 175 -1.92 34.12 7.63
N PHE A 176 -1.17 33.33 6.85
CA PHE A 176 0.25 33.56 6.56
C PHE A 176 0.48 34.71 5.59
N GLU A 177 -0.47 35.02 4.69
CA GLU A 177 -0.28 36.01 3.63
C GLU A 177 0.26 37.38 4.10
N PRO A 178 -0.17 37.95 5.25
CA PRO A 178 0.36 39.22 5.76
C PRO A 178 1.82 39.14 6.27
N PHE A 179 2.35 37.94 6.51
CA PHE A 179 3.67 37.70 7.09
C PHE A 179 4.72 37.22 6.07
N LYS A 180 4.33 37.06 4.79
CA LYS A 180 5.18 36.47 3.74
C LYS A 180 6.47 37.26 3.46
N ASP A 181 6.44 38.57 3.69
CA ASP A 181 7.60 39.45 3.48
C ASP A 181 8.55 39.44 4.69
N GLU A 182 8.04 39.07 5.87
CA GLU A 182 8.80 38.95 7.13
C GLU A 182 9.36 37.53 7.33
N PHE A 183 8.68 36.48 6.82
CA PHE A 183 9.01 35.08 7.09
C PHE A 183 8.95 34.21 5.82
N LYS A 184 9.86 33.23 5.74
CA LYS A 184 9.99 32.32 4.59
C LYS A 184 8.77 31.42 4.38
N ASN A 185 8.15 30.94 5.47
CA ASN A 185 7.02 30.02 5.43
C ASN A 185 6.20 30.08 6.74
N PRO A 186 4.97 29.53 6.78
CA PRO A 186 4.13 29.46 7.98
C PRO A 186 4.81 28.83 9.20
N ARG A 187 5.66 27.80 9.01
CA ARG A 187 6.38 27.13 10.10
C ARG A 187 7.33 28.10 10.80
N SER A 188 8.06 28.93 10.05
CA SER A 188 8.97 29.95 10.59
C SER A 188 8.22 31.02 11.40
N VAL A 189 6.99 31.39 11.00
CA VAL A 189 6.16 32.31 11.79
C VAL A 189 5.81 31.70 13.14
N VAL A 190 5.39 30.42 13.17
CA VAL A 190 5.12 29.71 14.42
C VAL A 190 6.38 29.56 15.25
N ALA A 191 7.52 29.21 14.66
CA ALA A 191 8.79 29.11 15.37
C ALA A 191 9.17 30.44 16.04
N GLY A 192 8.94 31.56 15.36
CA GLY A 192 9.10 32.91 15.91
C GLY A 192 8.25 33.14 17.16
N LEU A 193 6.98 32.73 17.16
CA LEU A 193 6.10 32.80 18.34
C LEU A 193 6.57 31.89 19.49
N MET A 194 7.05 30.68 19.16
CA MET A 194 7.41 29.68 20.17
C MET A 194 8.77 29.94 20.81
N ASN A 195 9.71 30.61 20.13
CA ASN A 195 11.10 30.77 20.58
C ASN A 195 11.42 32.14 21.20
N THR A 196 10.44 33.04 21.31
CA THR A 196 10.59 34.37 21.90
C THR A 196 9.99 34.45 23.30
N ASP A 197 10.61 35.25 24.18
CA ASP A 197 10.04 35.64 25.47
C ASP A 197 9.02 36.80 25.35
N LYS A 198 9.00 37.49 24.20
CA LYS A 198 8.04 38.57 23.89
C LYS A 198 7.00 38.07 22.90
N ILE A 199 5.74 37.99 23.33
CA ILE A 199 4.63 37.53 22.48
C ILE A 199 4.35 38.57 21.37
N ASP A 200 4.46 38.14 20.11
CA ASP A 200 3.90 38.91 18.99
C ASP A 200 2.39 38.65 18.91
N ASN A 201 1.61 39.64 19.33
CA ASN A 201 0.14 39.57 19.34
C ASN A 201 -0.48 39.44 17.94
N ARG A 202 0.22 39.84 16.87
CA ARG A 202 -0.25 39.65 15.49
C ARG A 202 -0.26 38.17 15.16
N ILE A 203 0.82 37.47 15.49
CA ILE A 203 0.99 36.03 15.24
C ILE A 203 0.13 35.20 16.20
N ALA A 204 0.14 35.54 17.49
CA ALA A 204 -0.60 34.79 18.52
C ALA A 204 -2.12 34.73 18.26
N LYS A 205 -2.70 35.75 17.61
CA LYS A 205 -4.13 35.79 17.25
C LYS A 205 -4.52 34.80 16.15
N VAL A 206 -3.59 34.46 15.26
CA VAL A 206 -3.86 33.61 14.09
C VAL A 206 -3.28 32.20 14.22
N ALA A 207 -2.32 32.01 15.13
CA ALA A 207 -1.80 30.69 15.46
C ALA A 207 -2.89 29.78 16.04
N LYS A 208 -2.89 28.52 15.63
CA LYS A 208 -3.86 27.49 16.05
C LYS A 208 -3.14 26.28 16.60
N TYR A 209 -3.65 25.72 17.70
CA TYR A 209 -3.22 24.42 18.22
C TYR A 209 -4.15 23.32 17.72
N ILE A 210 -3.69 22.54 16.75
CA ILE A 210 -4.46 21.46 16.12
C ILE A 210 -4.01 20.13 16.71
N VAL A 211 -4.94 19.39 17.32
CA VAL A 211 -4.62 18.19 18.10
C VAL A 211 -4.81 16.90 17.30
N TYR A 212 -4.00 15.88 17.60
CA TYR A 212 -4.02 14.62 16.85
C TYR A 212 -3.90 13.34 17.70
N ASP A 213 -3.54 13.42 18.98
CA ASP A 213 -3.48 12.23 19.86
C ASP A 213 -3.69 12.57 21.34
N ILE A 214 -4.17 11.59 22.11
CA ILE A 214 -4.23 11.62 23.58
C ILE A 214 -3.20 10.59 24.10
N LEU A 215 -2.11 11.10 24.64
CA LEU A 215 -0.95 10.31 25.07
C LEU A 215 -1.23 9.48 26.33
N SER A 216 -2.10 9.96 27.23
CA SER A 216 -2.44 9.24 28.46
C SER A 216 -3.43 8.08 28.25
N HIS A 217 -3.99 7.90 27.05
CA HIS A 217 -5.03 6.90 26.78
C HIS A 217 -4.53 5.74 25.90
N LYS A 218 -4.96 4.52 26.21
CA LYS A 218 -4.64 3.29 25.45
C LYS A 218 -5.75 2.86 24.49
N GLU A 219 -6.52 3.81 23.98
CA GLU A 219 -7.64 3.53 23.08
C GLU A 219 -7.20 3.56 21.61
N LYS A 220 -8.06 3.08 20.72
CA LYS A 220 -7.90 3.25 19.27
C LYS A 220 -7.80 4.73 18.93
N ILE A 221 -6.91 5.08 18.00
CA ILE A 221 -6.66 6.48 17.63
C ILE A 221 -7.93 7.20 17.17
N LYS A 222 -8.83 6.50 16.44
CA LYS A 222 -10.14 7.04 16.04
C LYS A 222 -10.99 7.50 17.23
N ASN A 223 -11.00 6.72 18.31
CA ASN A 223 -11.77 7.05 19.51
C ASN A 223 -11.14 8.23 20.27
N LYS A 224 -9.81 8.32 20.26
CA LYS A 224 -9.10 9.46 20.86
C LYS A 224 -9.42 10.77 20.13
N LEU A 225 -9.39 10.77 18.80
CA LEU A 225 -9.77 11.92 17.99
C LEU A 225 -11.21 12.36 18.29
N LYS A 226 -12.14 11.40 18.37
CA LYS A 226 -13.54 11.72 18.70
C LYS A 226 -13.68 12.38 20.08
N LYS A 227 -12.94 11.91 21.08
CA LYS A 227 -12.91 12.54 22.42
C LYS A 227 -12.36 13.95 22.38
N LEU A 228 -11.30 14.21 21.60
CA LEU A 228 -10.73 15.55 21.45
C LEU A 228 -11.77 16.54 20.88
N GLU A 229 -12.55 16.11 19.87
CA GLU A 229 -13.67 16.90 19.33
C GLU A 229 -14.76 17.14 20.39
N ASP A 230 -15.15 16.11 21.14
CA ASP A 230 -16.20 16.22 22.16
C ASP A 230 -15.78 17.16 23.32
N TRP A 231 -14.48 17.20 23.62
CA TRP A 231 -13.88 18.18 24.51
C TRP A 231 -13.81 19.59 23.89
N GLY A 232 -13.94 19.74 22.58
CA GLY A 232 -13.98 21.03 21.89
C GLY A 232 -12.62 21.51 21.41
N PHE A 233 -11.66 20.61 21.21
CA PHE A 233 -10.42 20.91 20.50
C PHE A 233 -10.61 20.81 18.99
N ASP A 234 -9.88 21.64 18.24
CA ASP A 234 -9.76 21.52 16.79
C ASP A 234 -8.86 20.34 16.45
N THR A 235 -9.43 19.29 15.85
CA THR A 235 -8.69 18.07 15.47
C THR A 235 -8.09 18.18 14.08
N VAL A 236 -6.99 17.47 13.87
CA VAL A 236 -6.39 17.33 12.54
C VAL A 236 -7.37 16.65 11.58
N TRP A 237 -7.37 17.09 10.32
CA TRP A 237 -8.11 16.38 9.27
C TRP A 237 -7.67 14.92 9.26
N ASN A 238 -8.65 14.02 9.18
CA ASN A 238 -8.40 12.59 9.14
C ASN A 238 -9.45 11.84 8.32
N CYS A 239 -9.07 10.66 7.82
CA CYS A 239 -9.99 9.71 7.21
C CYS A 239 -9.62 8.26 7.56
N GLU A 240 -10.59 7.35 7.51
CA GLU A 240 -10.36 5.93 7.71
C GLU A 240 -10.30 5.20 6.37
N ILE A 241 -9.26 4.40 6.16
CA ILE A 241 -9.17 3.46 5.05
C ILE A 241 -9.30 2.02 5.57
N GLY A 242 -10.17 1.24 4.94
CA GLY A 242 -10.44 -0.16 5.32
C GLY A 242 -9.29 -1.12 5.02
N ASP A 243 -9.42 -2.33 5.56
CA ASP A 243 -8.49 -3.46 5.52
C ASP A 243 -7.92 -3.67 4.10
N VAL A 244 -6.62 -3.41 3.89
CA VAL A 244 -6.04 -3.40 2.54
C VAL A 244 -5.45 -4.74 2.11
N GLN A 245 -6.05 -5.83 2.61
CA GLN A 245 -5.63 -7.19 2.28
C GLN A 245 -5.83 -7.58 0.82
N ASP A 246 -6.55 -6.77 0.03
CA ASP A 246 -6.74 -7.05 -1.40
C ASP A 246 -5.52 -6.67 -2.28
N ALA A 247 -4.52 -5.97 -1.77
CA ALA A 247 -3.37 -5.53 -2.57
C ALA A 247 -2.14 -6.47 -2.56
N SER A 248 -2.13 -7.53 -1.74
CA SER A 248 -0.84 -8.12 -1.30
C SER A 248 -0.39 -9.44 -1.93
N ASP A 249 -1.14 -10.03 -2.88
CA ASP A 249 -0.74 -11.28 -3.57
C ASP A 249 -0.78 -11.25 -5.11
N ASN A 250 -1.07 -10.09 -5.74
CA ASN A 250 -1.01 -9.99 -7.19
C ASN A 250 0.37 -9.50 -7.63
N ASP A 251 1.20 -10.42 -8.13
CA ASP A 251 2.48 -10.14 -8.78
C ASP A 251 2.30 -9.61 -10.23
N ASP A 252 1.10 -9.14 -10.57
CA ASP A 252 0.76 -8.67 -11.90
C ASP A 252 0.01 -7.34 -11.82
N ASN A 253 0.28 -6.47 -12.78
CA ASN A 253 -0.32 -5.15 -13.06
C ASN A 253 -1.85 -5.20 -13.30
N ASP A 254 -2.62 -5.90 -12.47
CA ASP A 254 -4.08 -5.87 -12.46
C ASP A 254 -4.54 -4.74 -11.53
N GLU A 255 -5.26 -3.81 -12.15
CA GLU A 255 -5.72 -2.50 -11.68
C GLU A 255 -6.70 -2.54 -10.48
N GLN A 256 -6.22 -3.04 -9.34
CA GLN A 256 -6.76 -2.65 -8.04
C GLN A 256 -5.85 -1.54 -7.50
N GLU A 257 -6.43 -0.43 -7.02
CA GLU A 257 -5.66 0.72 -6.53
C GLU A 257 -4.78 0.27 -5.35
N ASP A 258 -3.48 0.12 -5.59
CA ASP A 258 -2.47 -0.23 -4.58
C ASP A 258 -2.55 0.76 -3.39
N VAL A 259 -2.30 0.30 -2.16
CA VAL A 259 -2.32 1.17 -0.96
C VAL A 259 -1.49 2.41 -1.18
N GLU A 260 -0.33 2.22 -1.80
CA GLU A 260 0.57 3.29 -2.15
C GLU A 260 -0.11 4.33 -3.04
N GLN A 261 -0.81 3.90 -4.10
CA GLN A 261 -1.55 4.81 -4.98
C GLN A 261 -2.67 5.54 -4.25
N LYS A 262 -3.37 4.85 -3.35
CA LYS A 262 -4.39 5.46 -2.51
C LYS A 262 -3.82 6.52 -1.58
N LEU A 263 -2.69 6.26 -0.92
CA LEU A 263 -2.01 7.24 -0.07
C LEU A 263 -1.47 8.42 -0.88
N ILE A 264 -0.92 8.18 -2.07
CA ILE A 264 -0.48 9.23 -2.99
C ILE A 264 -1.66 10.13 -3.35
N LYS A 265 -2.80 9.55 -3.76
CA LYS A 265 -4.01 10.28 -4.11
C LYS A 265 -4.51 11.14 -2.96
N ILE A 266 -4.61 10.56 -1.75
CA ILE A 266 -5.01 11.32 -0.55
C ILE A 266 -4.03 12.46 -0.31
N LEU A 267 -2.72 12.22 -0.35
CA LEU A 267 -1.71 13.26 -0.12
C LEU A 267 -1.83 14.42 -1.12
N LEU A 268 -2.00 14.12 -2.41
CA LEU A 268 -2.16 15.15 -3.45
C LEU A 268 -3.43 15.97 -3.23
N GLU A 269 -4.57 15.31 -2.97
CA GLU A 269 -5.83 15.99 -2.68
C GLU A 269 -5.71 16.89 -1.43
N ARG A 270 -5.03 16.40 -0.38
CA ARG A 270 -4.86 17.13 0.87
C ARG A 270 -3.90 18.30 0.75
N LYS A 271 -2.81 18.20 -0.03
CA LYS A 271 -1.92 19.35 -0.30
C LYS A 271 -2.69 20.55 -0.87
N ILE A 272 -3.68 20.29 -1.72
CA ILE A 272 -4.57 21.31 -2.31
C ILE A 272 -5.61 21.79 -1.28
N LYS A 273 -6.37 20.87 -0.68
CA LYS A 273 -7.56 21.18 0.12
C LYS A 273 -7.29 21.58 1.57
N SER A 274 -6.11 21.29 2.11
CA SER A 274 -5.80 21.61 3.51
C SER A 274 -5.61 23.11 3.68
N ASP A 275 -6.23 23.68 4.72
CA ASP A 275 -6.05 25.09 5.10
C ASP A 275 -4.63 25.37 5.59
N TYR A 276 -3.91 24.34 6.03
CA TYR A 276 -2.55 24.41 6.54
C TYR A 276 -1.55 23.85 5.53
N LEU A 277 -0.27 24.20 5.68
CA LEU A 277 0.79 23.48 4.99
C LEU A 277 0.92 22.07 5.56
N ILE A 278 1.05 21.10 4.66
CA ILE A 278 1.30 19.71 5.00
C ILE A 278 2.51 19.20 4.23
N ASP A 279 3.37 18.46 4.89
CA ASP A 279 4.59 17.90 4.30
C ASP A 279 4.48 16.37 4.05
N GLY A 280 3.31 15.80 4.33
CA GLY A 280 3.01 14.38 4.13
C GLY A 280 1.68 13.98 4.73
N LEU A 281 1.51 12.67 4.90
CA LEU A 281 0.44 12.05 5.67
C LEU A 281 1.02 11.34 6.88
N VAL A 282 0.24 11.28 7.95
CA VAL A 282 0.50 10.34 9.05
C VAL A 282 -0.46 9.16 8.91
N VAL A 283 0.07 7.94 8.95
CA VAL A 283 -0.72 6.70 8.86
C VAL A 283 -0.63 5.98 10.20
N PHE A 284 -1.76 5.86 10.90
CA PHE A 284 -1.88 5.09 12.14
C PHE A 284 -2.62 3.77 11.89
N ASP A 285 -2.14 2.69 12.48
CA ASP A 285 -2.95 1.49 12.64
C ASP A 285 -4.08 1.73 13.66
N ASN A 286 -5.29 1.29 13.31
CA ASN A 286 -6.51 1.44 14.12
C ASN A 286 -7.09 0.07 14.55
N SER A 287 -6.30 -1.01 14.46
CA SER A 287 -6.72 -2.36 14.87
C SER A 287 -7.00 -2.44 16.37
N GLN A 288 -6.20 -1.73 17.17
CA GLN A 288 -6.22 -1.72 18.63
C GLN A 288 -5.69 -0.40 19.19
N GLY A 289 -5.75 -0.25 20.51
CA GLY A 289 -5.10 0.85 21.20
C GLY A 289 -3.66 0.51 21.57
N TYR A 290 -2.75 1.46 21.31
CA TYR A 290 -1.32 1.30 21.51
C TYR A 290 -0.84 2.11 22.73
N ASN A 291 0.16 1.57 23.44
CA ASN A 291 0.87 2.33 24.46
C ASN A 291 1.83 3.31 23.79
N ASN A 292 2.06 4.45 24.43
CA ASN A 292 3.18 5.31 24.05
C ASN A 292 4.51 4.62 24.33
N SER A 293 5.49 4.90 23.46
CA SER A 293 6.85 4.43 23.58
C SER A 293 7.79 5.63 23.70
N SER A 294 8.93 5.42 24.36
CA SER A 294 10.06 6.35 24.33
C SER A 294 10.65 6.49 22.92
N ASP A 295 10.52 5.46 22.09
CA ASP A 295 11.04 5.41 20.73
C ASP A 295 9.98 5.80 19.70
N ASN A 296 10.40 5.97 18.44
CA ASN A 296 9.49 6.20 17.32
C ASN A 296 8.40 5.11 17.28
N PRO A 297 7.10 5.48 17.26
CA PRO A 297 6.02 4.52 17.30
C PRO A 297 6.06 3.62 16.06
N LYS A 298 6.00 2.30 16.28
CA LYS A 298 6.03 1.32 15.18
C LYS A 298 4.66 1.20 14.49
N ASN A 299 3.58 1.51 15.21
CA ASN A 299 2.19 1.49 14.75
C ASN A 299 1.75 2.78 14.04
N ALA A 300 2.67 3.70 13.79
CA ALA A 300 2.43 4.89 12.98
C ALA A 300 3.61 5.16 12.06
N MET A 301 3.37 5.77 10.91
CA MET A 301 4.42 6.23 9.99
C MET A 301 4.11 7.61 9.43
N ALA A 302 5.16 8.34 9.02
CA ALA A 302 5.03 9.51 8.17
C ALA A 302 5.23 9.09 6.71
N PHE A 303 4.17 9.16 5.91
CA PHE A 303 4.20 8.92 4.46
C PHE A 303 4.41 10.24 3.73
N LYS A 304 5.56 10.42 3.09
CA LYS A 304 5.90 11.67 2.37
C LYS A 304 6.43 11.40 0.97
N MET A 305 6.11 12.30 0.03
CA MET A 305 6.74 12.34 -1.29
C MET A 305 8.14 12.95 -1.17
N ASN A 306 9.01 12.72 -2.16
CA ASN A 306 10.24 13.49 -2.27
C ASN A 306 9.91 14.95 -2.68
N GLN A 307 10.79 15.87 -2.29
CA GLN A 307 10.58 17.32 -2.28
C GLN A 307 10.17 17.92 -3.64
N ASP A 308 9.56 19.10 -3.59
CA ASP A 308 8.99 19.85 -4.71
C ASP A 308 10.00 20.25 -5.81
N ALA A 309 11.32 20.08 -5.59
CA ALA A 309 12.37 20.28 -6.59
C ALA A 309 12.26 19.33 -7.81
N ASP A 310 11.50 18.25 -7.69
CA ASP A 310 11.26 17.28 -8.78
C ASP A 310 9.95 17.55 -9.55
N MET A 311 9.26 18.66 -9.25
CA MET A 311 8.06 19.07 -9.97
C MET A 311 8.41 19.85 -11.24
N LYS A 312 7.79 19.49 -12.37
CA LYS A 312 7.90 20.25 -13.62
C LYS A 312 6.56 20.44 -14.27
N ASP A 313 6.34 21.64 -14.78
CA ASP A 313 5.24 21.92 -15.69
C ASP A 313 5.63 21.38 -17.08
N VAL A 314 4.77 20.55 -17.65
CA VAL A 314 4.99 19.90 -18.93
C VAL A 314 3.78 20.10 -19.83
N GLU A 315 4.06 20.19 -21.13
CA GLU A 315 3.02 20.35 -22.15
C GLU A 315 2.55 18.98 -22.64
N VAL A 316 1.23 18.82 -22.68
CA VAL A 316 0.56 17.62 -23.21
C VAL A 316 0.54 17.68 -24.73
N GLU A 317 1.05 16.63 -25.38
CA GLU A 317 0.98 16.46 -26.83
C GLU A 317 -0.33 15.82 -27.28
N GLU A 318 -0.76 14.76 -26.59
CA GLU A 318 -1.98 14.00 -26.88
C GLU A 318 -2.41 13.13 -25.70
N VAL A 319 -3.67 12.70 -25.70
CA VAL A 319 -4.19 11.65 -24.81
C VAL A 319 -4.45 10.41 -25.66
N ILE A 320 -3.71 9.35 -25.38
CA ILE A 320 -3.80 8.04 -26.02
C ILE A 320 -4.70 7.15 -25.19
N TRP A 321 -5.57 6.37 -25.82
CA TRP A 321 -6.49 5.47 -25.14
C TRP A 321 -6.10 4.02 -25.39
N SER A 322 -5.61 3.34 -24.35
CA SER A 322 -5.23 1.93 -24.43
C SER A 322 -6.35 1.04 -23.90
N PRO A 323 -6.83 0.04 -24.66
CA PRO A 323 -7.88 -0.85 -24.21
C PRO A 323 -7.37 -1.85 -23.17
N THR A 324 -8.22 -2.24 -22.22
CA THR A 324 -7.94 -3.30 -21.25
C THR A 324 -8.56 -4.62 -21.70
N LYS A 325 -8.17 -5.72 -21.05
CA LYS A 325 -8.81 -7.05 -21.23
C LYS A 325 -10.33 -7.07 -20.91
N TYR A 326 -10.87 -6.02 -20.30
CA TYR A 326 -12.29 -5.85 -19.97
C TYR A 326 -12.96 -4.75 -20.80
N TYR A 327 -12.39 -4.39 -21.96
CA TYR A 327 -12.94 -3.38 -22.89
C TYR A 327 -12.96 -1.94 -22.34
N TYR A 328 -12.49 -1.68 -21.12
CA TYR A 328 -12.26 -0.31 -20.66
C TYR A 328 -11.13 0.35 -21.45
N LEU A 329 -11.24 1.65 -21.71
CA LEU A 329 -10.15 2.45 -22.28
C LEU A 329 -9.44 3.23 -21.17
N GLN A 330 -8.14 3.00 -21.04
CA GLN A 330 -7.28 3.67 -20.08
C GLN A 330 -6.54 4.85 -20.74
N PRO A 331 -6.59 6.06 -20.16
CA PRO A 331 -5.92 7.22 -20.72
C PRO A 331 -4.43 7.24 -20.37
N ILE A 332 -3.61 7.41 -21.40
CA ILE A 332 -2.17 7.62 -21.32
C ILE A 332 -1.90 9.01 -21.91
N VAL A 333 -1.39 9.92 -21.09
CA VAL A 333 -1.03 11.27 -21.51
C VAL A 333 0.39 11.25 -22.05
N ARG A 334 0.53 11.57 -23.33
CA ARG A 334 1.83 11.81 -23.94
C ARG A 334 2.21 13.27 -23.75
N ILE A 335 3.44 13.49 -23.30
CA ILE A 335 4.02 14.81 -23.07
C ILE A 335 5.25 15.00 -23.94
N LYS A 336 5.63 16.27 -24.15
CA LYS A 336 6.93 16.58 -24.76
C LYS A 336 8.04 15.92 -23.93
N PRO A 337 9.03 15.26 -24.56
CA PRO A 337 10.13 14.59 -23.86
C PRO A 337 10.78 15.52 -22.83
N THR A 338 10.53 15.25 -21.55
CA THR A 338 10.95 16.12 -20.46
C THR A 338 11.93 15.37 -19.57
N LYS A 339 13.13 15.92 -19.39
CA LYS A 339 14.08 15.43 -18.39
C LYS A 339 13.61 15.86 -17.00
N LEU A 340 13.30 14.90 -16.15
CA LEU A 340 13.14 15.11 -14.71
C LEU A 340 14.49 14.81 -14.03
N THR A 341 14.62 15.11 -12.73
CA THR A 341 15.86 14.91 -11.97
C THR A 341 16.41 13.49 -12.14
N GLY A 342 17.69 13.38 -12.50
CA GLY A 342 18.36 12.13 -12.92
C GLY A 342 18.56 11.98 -14.44
N ASN A 343 18.78 10.74 -14.92
CA ASN A 343 19.11 10.43 -16.32
C ASN A 343 17.91 9.93 -17.16
N THR A 344 16.67 10.16 -16.73
CA THR A 344 15.49 9.62 -17.42
C THR A 344 14.63 10.72 -18.04
N THR A 345 14.37 10.59 -19.33
CA THR A 345 13.40 11.39 -20.06
C THR A 345 12.02 10.75 -19.96
N VAL A 346 11.02 11.55 -19.62
CA VAL A 346 9.62 11.12 -19.53
C VAL A 346 8.88 11.59 -20.77
N THR A 347 8.14 10.68 -21.38
CA THR A 347 7.30 10.94 -22.56
C THR A 347 5.85 10.52 -22.37
N TYR A 348 5.59 9.58 -21.46
CA TYR A 348 4.25 9.07 -21.17
C TYR A 348 3.95 9.12 -19.68
N LEU A 349 2.71 9.45 -19.37
CA LEU A 349 2.14 9.49 -18.03
C LEU A 349 0.82 8.74 -18.06
N THR A 350 0.54 7.95 -17.05
CA THR A 350 -0.81 7.44 -16.84
C THR A 350 -1.67 8.54 -16.24
N ALA A 351 -2.84 8.83 -16.82
CA ALA A 351 -3.86 9.60 -16.14
C ALA A 351 -4.72 8.68 -15.27
N HIS A 352 -5.30 9.21 -14.18
CA HIS A 352 -6.00 8.40 -13.19
C HIS A 352 -7.13 7.54 -13.77
N ASN A 353 -7.98 8.12 -14.62
CA ASN A 353 -9.11 7.46 -15.27
C ASN A 353 -9.71 8.39 -16.34
N ALA A 354 -10.71 7.89 -17.07
CA ALA A 354 -11.36 8.65 -18.13
C ALA A 354 -12.04 9.93 -17.62
N LYS A 355 -12.68 9.85 -16.45
CA LYS A 355 -13.32 11.00 -15.80
C LYS A 355 -12.32 12.09 -15.46
N TYR A 356 -11.10 11.74 -15.04
CA TYR A 356 -10.05 12.70 -14.74
C TYR A 356 -9.64 13.51 -15.99
N ILE A 357 -9.51 12.86 -17.15
CA ILE A 357 -9.25 13.55 -18.42
C ILE A 357 -10.41 14.50 -18.77
N TYR A 358 -11.64 14.00 -18.63
CA TYR A 358 -12.86 14.73 -18.97
C TYR A 358 -13.07 15.97 -18.08
N ASP A 359 -13.11 15.79 -16.75
CA ASP A 359 -13.39 16.83 -15.77
C ASP A 359 -12.33 17.95 -15.77
N ASN A 360 -11.07 17.60 -16.08
CA ASN A 360 -9.95 18.55 -16.08
C ASN A 360 -9.61 19.12 -17.46
N ASN A 361 -10.39 18.79 -18.50
CA ASN A 361 -10.13 19.19 -19.88
C ASN A 361 -8.68 18.94 -20.31
N ILE A 362 -8.15 17.75 -20.03
CA ILE A 362 -6.76 17.41 -20.40
C ILE A 362 -6.74 16.98 -21.86
N ASN A 363 -5.97 17.69 -22.67
CA ASN A 363 -5.77 17.39 -24.09
C ASN A 363 -4.49 18.06 -24.61
N LYS A 364 -4.22 17.93 -25.90
CA LYS A 364 -3.17 18.69 -26.60
C LYS A 364 -3.20 20.18 -26.23
N GLY A 365 -2.06 20.69 -25.80
CA GLY A 365 -1.88 22.09 -25.39
C GLY A 365 -2.26 22.39 -23.93
N SER A 366 -2.72 21.39 -23.17
CA SER A 366 -2.76 21.48 -21.71
C SER A 366 -1.34 21.60 -21.14
N ILE A 367 -1.19 22.34 -20.04
CA ILE A 367 0.02 22.34 -19.21
C ILE A 367 -0.33 21.66 -17.90
N ILE A 368 0.39 20.60 -17.57
CA ILE A 368 0.19 19.82 -16.36
C ILE A 368 1.45 19.86 -15.51
N LYS A 369 1.31 19.92 -14.19
CA LYS A 369 2.42 19.80 -13.27
C LYS A 369 2.60 18.32 -12.95
N ILE A 370 3.82 17.81 -13.12
CA ILE A 370 4.15 16.42 -12.83
C ILE A 370 5.24 16.34 -11.79
N VAL A 371 5.26 15.25 -11.02
CA VAL A 371 6.33 14.97 -10.06
C VAL A 371 6.91 13.59 -10.30
N ARG A 372 8.23 13.47 -10.18
CA ARG A 372 8.95 12.20 -10.17
C ARG A 372 9.33 11.84 -8.75
N SER A 373 8.99 10.63 -8.31
CA SER A 373 9.59 10.05 -7.11
C SER A 373 10.60 8.98 -7.53
N ASN A 374 11.81 8.97 -6.98
CA ASN A 374 12.81 7.88 -7.00
C ASN A 374 12.55 6.71 -7.99
N GLU A 375 12.89 6.91 -9.27
CA GLU A 375 12.80 5.88 -10.34
C GLU A 375 11.37 5.33 -10.60
N VAL A 376 10.34 6.13 -10.30
CA VAL A 376 8.91 5.83 -10.49
C VAL A 376 8.31 6.57 -11.68
N ILE A 377 7.27 5.95 -12.26
CA ILE A 377 6.36 6.55 -13.23
C ILE A 377 5.90 7.90 -12.68
N PRO A 378 6.11 9.02 -13.39
CA PRO A 378 5.71 10.32 -12.89
C PRO A 378 4.19 10.45 -12.84
N PHE A 379 3.69 11.25 -11.91
CA PHE A 379 2.26 11.47 -11.70
C PHE A 379 1.89 12.91 -11.98
N ILE A 380 0.66 13.12 -12.44
CA ILE A 380 0.06 14.44 -12.60
C ILE A 380 -0.38 14.93 -11.21
N VAL A 381 0.17 16.06 -10.77
CA VAL A 381 -0.13 16.64 -9.45
C VAL A 381 -1.00 17.88 -9.54
N ASP A 382 -1.01 18.57 -10.69
CA ASP A 382 -1.84 19.75 -10.91
C ASP A 382 -2.09 20.00 -12.40
N ILE A 383 -3.15 20.77 -12.70
CA ILE A 383 -3.53 21.20 -14.04
C ILE A 383 -3.30 22.70 -14.13
N VAL A 384 -2.09 23.08 -14.55
CA VAL A 384 -1.65 24.48 -14.64
C VAL A 384 -2.45 25.23 -15.70
N LYS A 385 -2.73 24.57 -16.83
CA LYS A 385 -3.55 25.12 -17.92
C LYS A 385 -4.40 24.01 -18.54
N PRO A 386 -5.73 24.05 -18.40
CA PRO A 386 -6.61 23.13 -19.12
C PRO A 386 -6.65 23.46 -20.61
N SER A 387 -7.03 22.48 -21.43
CA SER A 387 -7.33 22.69 -22.84
C SER A 387 -8.77 23.18 -23.03
N LYS A 388 -9.16 23.53 -24.27
CA LYS A 388 -10.54 23.95 -24.57
C LYS A 388 -11.56 22.80 -24.49
N LYS A 389 -11.14 21.56 -24.75
CA LYS A 389 -11.98 20.36 -24.79
C LYS A 389 -11.15 19.13 -24.41
N PRO A 390 -11.71 18.18 -23.65
CA PRO A 390 -10.97 17.01 -23.21
C PRO A 390 -10.55 16.12 -24.39
N GLY A 391 -9.40 15.45 -24.27
CA GLY A 391 -8.87 14.51 -25.24
C GLY A 391 -9.54 13.15 -25.14
N MET A 392 -10.84 13.09 -25.42
CA MET A 392 -11.63 11.85 -25.44
C MET A 392 -11.32 11.02 -26.70
N PRO A 393 -11.49 9.69 -26.68
CA PRO A 393 -11.11 8.85 -27.81
C PRO A 393 -12.06 9.09 -29.00
N ASP A 394 -11.50 9.06 -30.20
CA ASP A 394 -12.24 9.18 -31.46
C ASP A 394 -12.81 7.81 -31.89
N MET A 395 -13.65 7.24 -31.02
CA MET A 395 -14.37 5.98 -31.27
C MET A 395 -15.66 5.96 -30.46
N LYS A 396 -16.56 5.02 -30.77
CA LYS A 396 -17.80 4.85 -30.03
C LYS A 396 -17.54 4.21 -28.66
N TYR A 397 -17.97 4.88 -27.60
CA TYR A 397 -17.84 4.43 -26.22
C TYR A 397 -19.04 4.85 -25.37
N HIS A 398 -19.21 4.18 -24.23
CA HIS A 398 -20.11 4.59 -23.16
C HIS A 398 -19.40 4.65 -21.81
N TRP A 399 -19.96 5.43 -20.87
CA TRP A 399 -19.47 5.47 -19.50
C TRP A 399 -19.95 4.25 -18.72
N ASN A 400 -19.08 3.73 -17.85
CA ASN A 400 -19.48 2.70 -16.91
C ASN A 400 -20.49 3.28 -15.87
N ALA A 401 -21.14 2.42 -15.09
CA ALA A 401 -22.19 2.85 -14.15
C ALA A 401 -21.76 3.87 -13.07
N THR A 402 -20.46 4.04 -12.83
CA THR A 402 -19.94 5.06 -11.90
C THR A 402 -19.50 6.34 -12.60
N GLU A 403 -19.57 6.38 -13.93
CA GLU A 403 -19.06 7.46 -14.79
C GLU A 403 -17.58 7.78 -14.57
N VAL A 404 -16.79 6.78 -14.17
CA VAL A 404 -15.35 6.94 -13.91
C VAL A 404 -14.50 6.42 -15.07
N LYS A 405 -14.94 5.31 -15.67
CA LYS A 405 -14.27 4.64 -16.79
C LYS A 405 -15.17 4.67 -18.01
N ILE A 406 -14.58 4.61 -19.20
CA ILE A 406 -15.30 4.43 -20.46
C ILE A 406 -15.01 3.04 -21.03
N ILE A 407 -16.00 2.47 -21.71
CA ILE A 407 -15.97 1.14 -22.32
C ILE A 407 -16.17 1.31 -23.82
N VAL A 408 -15.33 0.64 -24.63
CA VAL A 408 -15.48 0.65 -26.09
C VAL A 408 -16.68 -0.19 -26.52
N ASP A 409 -17.52 0.35 -27.41
CA ASP A 409 -18.73 -0.35 -27.91
C ASP A 409 -18.42 -1.20 -29.14
N GLU A 410 -17.74 -0.61 -30.11
CA GLU A 410 -17.47 -1.19 -31.42
C GLU A 410 -15.97 -1.06 -31.70
N PRO A 411 -15.15 -1.95 -31.12
CA PRO A 411 -13.70 -1.86 -31.26
C PRO A 411 -13.29 -2.07 -32.72
N SER A 412 -12.38 -1.23 -33.21
CA SER A 412 -11.70 -1.49 -34.48
C SER A 412 -10.92 -2.81 -34.40
N LYS A 413 -10.53 -3.37 -35.54
CA LYS A 413 -9.71 -4.59 -35.60
C LYS A 413 -8.45 -4.50 -34.73
N GLU A 414 -7.77 -3.35 -34.77
CA GLU A 414 -6.54 -3.10 -33.99
C GLU A 414 -6.80 -3.05 -32.48
N ILE A 415 -7.92 -2.47 -32.06
CA ILE A 415 -8.30 -2.42 -30.63
C ILE A 415 -8.70 -3.82 -30.15
N LEU A 416 -9.47 -4.55 -30.95
CA LEU A 416 -9.89 -5.89 -30.62
C LEU A 416 -8.69 -6.83 -30.48
N GLU A 417 -7.70 -6.73 -31.37
CA GLU A 417 -6.45 -7.47 -31.28
C GLU A 417 -5.70 -7.18 -29.97
N GLN A 418 -5.57 -5.91 -29.58
CA GLN A 418 -4.97 -5.55 -28.29
C GLN A 418 -5.72 -6.12 -27.10
N ILE A 419 -7.06 -6.12 -27.14
CA ILE A 419 -7.91 -6.70 -26.09
C ILE A 419 -7.67 -8.21 -26.00
N GLU A 420 -7.70 -8.92 -27.12
CA GLU A 420 -7.52 -10.37 -27.19
C GLU A 420 -6.12 -10.80 -26.73
N ILE A 421 -5.06 -10.09 -27.14
CA ILE A 421 -3.69 -10.31 -26.65
C ILE A 421 -3.64 -10.15 -25.12
N LYS A 422 -4.27 -9.09 -24.57
CA LYS A 422 -4.32 -8.87 -23.11
C LYS A 422 -5.14 -9.94 -22.37
N ILE A 423 -6.19 -10.48 -22.98
CA ILE A 423 -6.97 -11.61 -22.44
C ILE A 423 -6.11 -12.87 -22.37
N ILE A 424 -5.43 -13.22 -23.48
CA ILE A 424 -4.55 -14.38 -23.55
C ILE A 424 -3.39 -14.26 -22.55
N LEU A 425 -2.76 -13.09 -22.49
CA LEU A 425 -1.69 -12.78 -21.55
C LEU A 425 -2.15 -12.94 -20.10
N HIS A 426 -3.31 -12.37 -19.76
CA HIS A 426 -3.87 -12.51 -18.42
C HIS A 426 -4.12 -13.98 -18.07
N PHE A 427 -4.72 -14.74 -18.97
CA PHE A 427 -5.01 -16.16 -18.76
C PHE A 427 -3.73 -16.93 -18.39
N PHE A 428 -2.71 -16.89 -19.25
CA PHE A 428 -1.48 -17.65 -19.02
C PHE A 428 -0.67 -17.16 -17.81
N ARG A 429 -0.68 -15.84 -17.53
CA ARG A 429 -0.08 -15.29 -16.30
C ARG A 429 -0.77 -15.80 -15.04
N LYS A 430 -2.10 -15.82 -14.99
CA LYS A 430 -2.84 -16.35 -13.82
C LYS A 430 -2.63 -17.84 -13.62
N LEU A 431 -2.43 -18.59 -14.70
CA LEU A 431 -2.00 -19.98 -14.67
C LEU A 431 -0.52 -20.16 -14.27
N LYS A 432 0.23 -19.06 -14.17
CA LYS A 432 1.67 -19.02 -13.87
C LYS A 432 2.53 -19.72 -14.93
N VAL A 433 2.07 -19.74 -16.18
CA VAL A 433 2.84 -20.27 -17.31
C VAL A 433 3.98 -19.30 -17.62
N LYS A 434 5.20 -19.81 -17.56
CA LYS A 434 6.40 -19.02 -17.87
C LYS A 434 6.62 -18.87 -19.37
N TYR A 435 7.51 -17.96 -19.74
CA TYR A 435 7.96 -17.75 -21.12
C TYR A 435 6.89 -17.24 -22.11
N LEU A 436 5.67 -16.92 -21.67
CA LEU A 436 4.65 -16.25 -22.46
C LEU A 436 4.58 -14.76 -22.12
N SER A 437 5.56 -13.99 -22.61
CA SER A 437 5.51 -12.53 -22.54
C SER A 437 4.52 -11.95 -23.55
N GLU A 438 4.11 -10.69 -23.37
CA GLU A 438 3.22 -10.00 -24.31
C GLU A 438 3.75 -10.08 -25.75
N GLY A 439 5.04 -9.79 -25.97
CA GLY A 439 5.63 -9.89 -27.31
C GLY A 439 5.67 -11.30 -27.90
N ILE A 440 5.70 -12.36 -27.08
CA ILE A 440 5.58 -13.74 -27.58
C ILE A 440 4.12 -14.02 -27.95
N ILE A 441 3.16 -13.57 -27.14
CA ILE A 441 1.74 -13.72 -27.44
C ILE A 441 1.36 -12.94 -28.70
N THR A 442 1.88 -11.73 -28.90
CA THR A 442 1.70 -10.97 -30.15
C THR A 442 2.20 -11.79 -31.35
N LYS A 443 3.40 -12.38 -31.28
CA LYS A 443 3.91 -13.24 -32.37
C LYS A 443 2.99 -14.45 -32.63
N LEU A 444 2.47 -15.09 -31.58
CA LEU A 444 1.52 -16.19 -31.72
C LEU A 444 0.23 -15.72 -32.40
N TYR A 445 -0.29 -14.56 -31.97
CA TYR A 445 -1.47 -13.92 -32.51
C TYR A 445 -1.31 -13.62 -34.01
N ASP A 446 -0.19 -12.99 -34.41
CA ASP A 446 0.16 -12.69 -35.80
C ASP A 446 0.19 -13.95 -36.68
N ASN A 447 0.61 -15.07 -36.10
CA ASN A 447 0.68 -16.39 -36.75
C ASN A 447 -0.59 -17.23 -36.54
N LYS A 448 -1.74 -16.59 -36.33
CA LYS A 448 -3.09 -17.21 -36.24
C LYS A 448 -3.39 -18.03 -34.98
N TYR A 449 -2.48 -18.09 -34.01
CA TYR A 449 -2.73 -18.63 -32.66
C TYR A 449 -3.32 -17.53 -31.76
N ASN A 450 -4.42 -16.94 -32.22
CA ASN A 450 -5.03 -15.72 -31.70
C ASN A 450 -6.10 -15.95 -30.63
N SER A 451 -6.13 -17.12 -29.99
CA SER A 451 -7.04 -17.39 -28.88
C SER A 451 -6.44 -18.39 -27.90
N ILE A 452 -6.93 -18.37 -26.66
CA ILE A 452 -6.58 -19.37 -25.64
C ILE A 452 -6.79 -20.78 -26.18
N LYS A 453 -7.95 -21.05 -26.80
CA LYS A 453 -8.30 -22.36 -27.39
C LYS A 453 -7.23 -22.84 -28.38
N LYS A 454 -6.83 -22.00 -29.33
CA LYS A 454 -5.83 -22.38 -30.35
C LYS A 454 -4.45 -22.64 -29.75
N ILE A 455 -4.00 -21.83 -28.79
CA ILE A 455 -2.71 -22.02 -28.13
C ILE A 455 -2.70 -23.33 -27.32
N LEU A 456 -3.82 -23.65 -26.65
CA LEU A 456 -3.95 -24.88 -25.89
C LEU A 456 -4.04 -26.12 -26.79
N ILE A 457 -4.70 -26.04 -27.94
CA ILE A 457 -4.69 -27.10 -28.96
C ILE A 457 -3.25 -27.33 -29.42
N ALA A 458 -2.53 -26.28 -29.82
CA ALA A 458 -1.14 -26.38 -30.27
C ALA A 458 -0.23 -27.04 -29.22
N SER A 459 -0.40 -26.68 -27.94
CA SER A 459 0.31 -27.30 -26.82
C SER A 459 -0.04 -28.77 -26.62
N SER A 460 -1.31 -29.12 -26.77
CA SER A 460 -1.80 -30.49 -26.58
C SER A 460 -1.39 -31.41 -27.73
N THR A 461 -1.39 -30.91 -28.97
CA THR A 461 -0.98 -31.65 -30.17
C THR A 461 0.52 -31.61 -30.41
N LYS A 462 1.27 -30.84 -29.60
CA LYS A 462 2.70 -30.57 -29.78
C LYS A 462 3.03 -30.05 -31.19
N ASP A 463 2.20 -29.12 -31.67
CA ASP A 463 2.31 -28.48 -32.98
C ASP A 463 3.72 -27.88 -33.16
N ASP A 464 4.47 -28.41 -34.14
CA ASP A 464 5.85 -28.05 -34.44
C ASP A 464 5.96 -26.88 -35.43
N THR A 465 4.87 -26.48 -36.07
CA THR A 465 4.86 -25.31 -36.97
C THR A 465 5.20 -24.01 -36.23
N LEU A 466 4.95 -23.93 -34.91
CA LEU A 466 5.36 -22.80 -34.08
C LEU A 466 6.89 -22.66 -33.96
N TYR A 467 7.66 -23.71 -34.29
CA TYR A 467 9.12 -23.66 -34.24
C TYR A 467 9.69 -22.70 -35.28
N ASP A 468 8.97 -22.53 -36.40
CA ASP A 468 9.37 -21.70 -37.53
C ASP A 468 9.04 -20.21 -37.31
N ILE A 469 8.30 -19.88 -36.26
CA ILE A 469 8.03 -18.48 -35.89
C ILE A 469 9.34 -17.81 -35.48
N LYS A 470 9.73 -16.78 -36.24
CA LYS A 470 10.98 -16.05 -36.06
C LYS A 470 11.18 -15.56 -34.61
N GLY A 471 12.23 -16.07 -33.99
CA GLY A 471 12.65 -15.71 -32.63
C GLY A 471 11.95 -16.47 -31.50
N LEU A 472 11.18 -17.52 -31.80
CA LEU A 472 10.73 -18.50 -30.79
C LEU A 472 11.63 -19.73 -30.82
N GLY A 473 11.62 -20.47 -31.94
CA GLY A 473 12.41 -21.68 -32.12
C GLY A 473 11.93 -22.86 -31.26
N LYS A 474 12.34 -24.08 -31.66
CA LYS A 474 11.91 -25.33 -31.02
C LYS A 474 12.04 -25.34 -29.49
N LYS A 475 13.21 -24.98 -28.96
CA LYS A 475 13.49 -25.02 -27.53
C LYS A 475 12.57 -24.13 -26.70
N MET A 476 12.18 -22.95 -27.21
CA MET A 476 11.28 -22.05 -26.48
C MET A 476 9.85 -22.61 -26.47
N ILE A 477 9.37 -23.06 -27.64
CA ILE A 477 8.01 -23.62 -27.76
C ILE A 477 7.85 -24.88 -26.92
N THR A 478 8.83 -25.79 -26.93
CA THR A 478 8.80 -27.00 -26.09
C THR A 478 8.66 -26.63 -24.60
N LYS A 479 9.42 -25.64 -24.12
CA LYS A 479 9.30 -25.16 -22.73
C LYS A 479 7.94 -24.52 -22.44
N ILE A 480 7.40 -23.74 -23.37
CA ILE A 480 6.06 -23.14 -23.23
C ILE A 480 5.02 -24.26 -23.09
N TYR A 481 5.06 -25.28 -23.94
CA TYR A 481 4.15 -26.41 -23.88
C TYR A 481 4.28 -27.19 -22.56
N GLU A 482 5.50 -27.45 -22.09
CA GLU A 482 5.73 -28.09 -20.78
C GLU A 482 5.16 -27.27 -19.62
N GLU A 483 5.34 -25.95 -19.63
CA GLU A 483 4.80 -25.07 -18.58
C GLU A 483 3.27 -24.97 -18.64
N ILE A 484 2.66 -25.01 -19.83
CA ILE A 484 1.20 -25.08 -20.00
C ILE A 484 0.66 -26.39 -19.39
N ASP A 485 1.25 -27.53 -19.74
CA ASP A 485 0.83 -28.85 -19.23
C ASP A 485 0.96 -28.92 -17.70
N ASN A 486 2.06 -28.39 -17.17
CA ASN A 486 2.30 -28.30 -15.73
C ASN A 486 1.28 -27.40 -15.01
N ALA A 487 0.89 -26.29 -15.62
CA ALA A 487 -0.11 -25.39 -15.05
C ALA A 487 -1.51 -26.01 -15.06
N LEU A 488 -1.93 -26.58 -16.19
CA LEU A 488 -3.27 -27.16 -16.36
C LEU A 488 -3.49 -28.41 -15.50
N SER A 489 -2.45 -29.22 -15.28
CA SER A 489 -2.55 -30.41 -14.41
C SER A 489 -2.82 -30.09 -12.93
N LYS A 490 -2.55 -28.86 -12.49
CA LYS A 490 -2.62 -28.45 -11.08
C LYS A 490 -3.61 -27.33 -10.81
N ILE A 491 -4.25 -26.79 -11.85
CA ILE A 491 -5.10 -25.61 -11.70
C ILE A 491 -6.35 -25.89 -10.87
N LYS A 492 -6.69 -24.94 -10.00
CA LYS A 492 -7.92 -24.97 -9.22
C LYS A 492 -9.03 -24.21 -9.96
N LEU A 493 -10.27 -24.67 -9.80
CA LEU A 493 -11.42 -24.10 -10.52
C LEU A 493 -11.58 -22.58 -10.32
N HIS A 494 -11.38 -22.05 -9.10
CA HIS A 494 -11.48 -20.60 -8.85
C HIS A 494 -10.39 -19.79 -9.55
N ASP A 495 -9.19 -20.35 -9.70
CA ASP A 495 -8.10 -19.70 -10.44
C ASP A 495 -8.40 -19.71 -11.94
N LEU A 496 -8.97 -20.80 -12.45
CA LEU A 496 -9.43 -20.88 -13.85
C LEU A 496 -10.57 -19.92 -14.14
N MET A 497 -11.55 -19.83 -13.23
CA MET A 497 -12.65 -18.86 -13.29
C MET A 497 -12.10 -17.43 -13.36
N HIS A 498 -11.11 -17.11 -12.52
CA HIS A 498 -10.49 -15.79 -12.53
C HIS A 498 -9.72 -15.53 -13.84
N ALA A 499 -8.89 -16.48 -14.27
CA ALA A 499 -8.08 -16.39 -15.49
C ALA A 499 -8.93 -16.23 -16.76
N SER A 500 -10.17 -16.74 -16.76
CA SER A 500 -11.09 -16.67 -17.91
C SER A 500 -11.57 -15.27 -18.26
N THR A 501 -11.41 -14.28 -17.37
CA THR A 501 -11.95 -12.91 -17.46
C THR A 501 -13.49 -12.80 -17.50
N LYS A 502 -14.25 -13.92 -17.54
CA LYS A 502 -15.71 -13.92 -17.68
C LYS A 502 -16.45 -13.25 -16.52
N PHE A 503 -15.85 -13.21 -15.33
CA PHE A 503 -16.48 -12.64 -14.13
C PHE A 503 -16.12 -11.17 -13.89
N GLY A 504 -15.53 -10.49 -14.88
CA GLY A 504 -15.18 -9.07 -14.81
C GLY A 504 -14.08 -8.75 -13.77
N GLU A 505 -13.86 -7.46 -13.53
CA GLU A 505 -12.79 -6.99 -12.63
C GLU A 505 -13.10 -7.16 -11.12
N ILE A 506 -14.37 -7.35 -10.76
CA ILE A 506 -14.85 -7.32 -9.37
C ILE A 506 -14.60 -8.65 -8.63
N LEU A 507 -14.55 -9.75 -9.38
CA LEU A 507 -14.51 -11.12 -8.85
C LEU A 507 -13.12 -11.75 -9.04
N GLY A 508 -12.24 -11.51 -8.08
CA GLY A 508 -10.94 -12.18 -7.98
C GLY A 508 -11.04 -13.65 -7.52
N SER A 509 -9.95 -14.40 -7.72
CA SER A 509 -9.82 -15.82 -7.35
C SER A 509 -10.25 -16.12 -5.88
N LYS A 510 -9.86 -15.28 -4.90
CA LYS A 510 -10.26 -15.45 -3.48
C LYS A 510 -11.79 -15.34 -3.27
N LYS A 511 -12.48 -14.43 -3.96
CA LYS A 511 -13.95 -14.31 -3.89
C LYS A 511 -14.62 -15.49 -4.57
N LEU A 512 -14.16 -15.88 -5.75
CA LEU A 512 -14.65 -17.06 -6.47
C LEU A 512 -14.49 -18.34 -5.65
N LYS A 513 -13.38 -18.48 -4.92
CA LYS A 513 -13.16 -19.59 -4.00
C LYS A 513 -14.25 -19.68 -2.93
N LYS A 514 -14.71 -18.56 -2.36
CA LYS A 514 -15.81 -18.56 -1.36
C LYS A 514 -17.11 -19.12 -1.94
N ILE A 515 -17.41 -18.80 -3.20
CA ILE A 515 -18.58 -19.37 -3.90
C ILE A 515 -18.43 -20.87 -4.04
N ILE A 516 -17.27 -21.33 -4.50
CA ILE A 516 -16.99 -22.76 -4.70
C ILE A 516 -16.98 -23.53 -3.38
N ASP A 517 -16.45 -22.94 -2.31
CA ASP A 517 -16.41 -23.56 -0.98
C ASP A 517 -17.82 -23.72 -0.39
N GLU A 518 -18.71 -22.74 -0.61
CA GLU A 518 -20.10 -22.75 -0.15
C GLU A 518 -20.99 -23.64 -1.06
N TYR A 519 -20.78 -23.55 -2.36
CA TYR A 519 -21.53 -24.27 -3.40
C TYR A 519 -20.57 -25.06 -4.32
N PRO A 520 -20.09 -26.26 -3.90
CA PRO A 520 -19.19 -27.07 -4.73
C PRO A 520 -19.80 -27.52 -6.08
N GLY A 521 -21.13 -27.63 -6.17
CA GLY A 521 -21.86 -27.94 -7.41
C GLY A 521 -22.26 -26.70 -8.22
N ILE A 522 -21.55 -25.57 -8.07
CA ILE A 522 -21.98 -24.30 -8.70
C ILE A 522 -22.04 -24.39 -10.23
N LEU A 523 -21.19 -25.20 -10.86
CA LEU A 523 -21.20 -25.36 -12.33
C LEU A 523 -22.49 -26.02 -12.84
N ASP A 524 -23.14 -26.86 -12.03
CA ASP A 524 -24.42 -27.49 -12.38
C ASP A 524 -25.58 -26.48 -12.44
N TRP A 525 -25.33 -25.24 -12.00
CA TRP A 525 -26.32 -24.16 -12.01
C TRP A 525 -26.28 -23.35 -13.31
N GLU A 526 -25.48 -23.73 -14.30
CA GLU A 526 -25.41 -23.10 -15.63
C GLU A 526 -26.79 -22.87 -16.27
N LYS A 527 -27.72 -23.80 -16.06
CA LYS A 527 -29.09 -23.75 -16.62
C LYS A 527 -30.13 -23.12 -15.68
N LYS A 528 -29.73 -22.63 -14.51
CA LYS A 528 -30.64 -21.99 -13.56
C LYS A 528 -30.78 -20.51 -13.88
N GLU A 529 -31.93 -19.95 -13.50
CA GLU A 529 -32.20 -18.51 -13.62
C GLU A 529 -31.16 -17.67 -12.87
N SER A 530 -30.69 -16.58 -13.50
CA SER A 530 -29.69 -15.70 -12.90
C SER A 530 -30.16 -15.08 -11.58
N GLU A 531 -31.46 -14.80 -11.43
CA GLU A 531 -32.06 -14.30 -10.18
C GLU A 531 -31.88 -15.29 -9.03
N TYR A 532 -32.17 -16.57 -9.28
CA TYR A 532 -31.96 -17.63 -8.29
C TYR A 532 -30.49 -17.71 -7.85
N ILE A 533 -29.56 -17.67 -8.82
CA ILE A 533 -28.13 -17.74 -8.52
C ILE A 533 -27.73 -16.50 -7.70
N ASN A 534 -28.17 -15.31 -8.12
CA ASN A 534 -27.89 -14.04 -7.45
C ASN A 534 -28.30 -14.09 -5.96
N GLU A 535 -29.53 -14.49 -5.66
CA GLU A 535 -30.04 -14.59 -4.29
C GLU A 535 -29.21 -15.52 -3.39
N LYS A 536 -28.65 -16.60 -3.95
CA LYS A 536 -27.80 -17.53 -3.20
C LYS A 536 -26.42 -16.93 -2.96
N ILE A 537 -25.81 -16.34 -3.99
CA ILE A 537 -24.47 -15.75 -3.89
C ILE A 537 -24.45 -14.52 -2.98
N LEU A 538 -25.51 -13.71 -3.00
CA LEU A 538 -25.63 -12.51 -2.15
C LEU A 538 -25.60 -12.84 -0.65
N LYS A 539 -26.05 -14.04 -0.25
CA LYS A 539 -26.03 -14.50 1.15
C LYS A 539 -24.64 -14.86 1.66
N ILE A 540 -23.65 -14.98 0.79
CA ILE A 540 -22.27 -15.29 1.17
C ILE A 540 -21.62 -14.02 1.76
N LYS A 541 -21.02 -14.14 2.94
CA LYS A 541 -20.33 -13.01 3.60
C LYS A 541 -19.24 -12.41 2.70
N GLY A 542 -19.36 -11.11 2.42
CA GLY A 542 -18.42 -10.34 1.59
C GLY A 542 -18.84 -10.20 0.13
N PHE A 543 -20.06 -10.60 -0.22
CA PHE A 543 -20.70 -10.29 -1.50
C PHE A 543 -21.67 -9.12 -1.37
N SER A 544 -21.70 -8.29 -2.40
CA SER A 544 -22.68 -7.22 -2.65
C SER A 544 -23.48 -7.53 -3.91
N ASP A 545 -24.60 -6.82 -4.12
CA ASP A 545 -25.45 -6.98 -5.31
C ASP A 545 -24.65 -6.92 -6.61
N LYS A 546 -23.73 -5.96 -6.73
CA LYS A 546 -22.88 -5.83 -7.92
C LYS A 546 -22.07 -7.11 -8.19
N SER A 547 -21.47 -7.69 -7.16
CA SER A 547 -20.63 -8.89 -7.29
C SER A 547 -21.44 -10.17 -7.50
N SER A 548 -22.62 -10.30 -6.88
CA SER A 548 -23.48 -11.48 -7.04
C SER A 548 -24.22 -11.47 -8.38
N ILE A 549 -24.65 -10.30 -8.85
CA ILE A 549 -25.21 -10.10 -10.20
C ILE A 549 -24.14 -10.41 -11.26
N MET A 550 -22.91 -9.92 -11.08
CA MET A 550 -21.80 -10.20 -12.00
C MET A 550 -21.54 -11.71 -12.12
N PHE A 551 -21.53 -12.44 -11.01
CA PHE A 551 -21.35 -13.88 -11.04
C PHE A 551 -22.50 -14.61 -11.74
N SER A 552 -23.73 -14.31 -11.34
CA SER A 552 -24.94 -14.99 -11.83
C SER A 552 -25.18 -14.80 -13.33
N LYS A 553 -24.92 -13.61 -13.87
CA LYS A 553 -25.06 -13.33 -15.31
C LYS A 553 -24.00 -14.03 -16.17
N ASN A 554 -22.80 -14.27 -15.62
CA ASN A 554 -21.65 -14.77 -16.38
C ASN A 554 -21.31 -16.24 -16.15
N LEU A 555 -22.00 -16.93 -15.21
CA LEU A 555 -21.74 -18.35 -14.94
C LEU A 555 -21.90 -19.20 -16.22
N LYS A 556 -22.94 -18.96 -17.01
CA LYS A 556 -23.17 -19.68 -18.27
C LYS A 556 -22.02 -19.49 -19.26
N SER A 557 -21.60 -18.25 -19.50
CA SER A 557 -20.47 -17.95 -20.40
C SER A 557 -19.16 -18.58 -19.92
N PHE A 558 -18.96 -18.69 -18.60
CA PHE A 558 -17.82 -19.43 -18.06
C PHE A 558 -17.92 -20.94 -18.29
N CYS A 559 -19.10 -21.55 -18.13
CA CYS A 559 -19.28 -22.97 -18.40
C CYS A 559 -19.07 -23.33 -19.88
N GLU A 560 -19.53 -22.47 -20.79
CA GLU A 560 -19.23 -22.58 -22.23
C GLU A 560 -17.71 -22.54 -22.49
N PHE A 561 -17.02 -21.55 -21.95
CA PHE A 561 -15.55 -21.46 -22.01
C PHE A 561 -14.87 -22.69 -21.42
N LEU A 562 -15.35 -23.20 -20.28
CA LEU A 562 -14.81 -24.39 -19.64
C LEU A 562 -14.97 -25.64 -20.52
N ASN A 563 -16.07 -25.74 -21.27
CA ASN A 563 -16.28 -26.83 -22.20
C ASN A 563 -15.36 -26.71 -23.43
N GLU A 564 -15.16 -25.50 -23.97
CA GLU A 564 -14.17 -25.27 -25.02
C GLU A 564 -12.75 -25.67 -24.61
N LEU A 565 -12.37 -25.41 -23.34
CA LEU A 565 -11.08 -25.84 -22.80
C LEU A 565 -10.95 -27.37 -22.71
N LYS A 566 -12.03 -28.08 -22.36
CA LYS A 566 -12.06 -29.55 -22.32
C LYS A 566 -12.02 -30.16 -23.72
N GLU A 567 -12.54 -29.48 -24.74
CA GLU A 567 -12.40 -29.93 -26.13
C GLU A 567 -10.98 -29.68 -26.65
N ALA A 568 -10.37 -28.58 -26.23
CA ALA A 568 -9.04 -28.17 -26.65
C ALA A 568 -7.91 -28.99 -26.00
N THR A 569 -8.19 -29.66 -24.89
CA THR A 569 -7.19 -30.32 -24.05
C THR A 569 -7.72 -31.61 -23.45
N ASN A 570 -6.84 -32.54 -23.07
CA ASN A 570 -7.25 -33.78 -22.40
C ASN A 570 -7.38 -33.63 -20.87
N TYR A 571 -7.47 -32.41 -20.34
CA TYR A 571 -7.50 -32.16 -18.89
C TYR A 571 -8.94 -32.15 -18.34
N ASP A 572 -9.20 -32.92 -17.28
CA ASP A 572 -10.47 -32.86 -16.54
C ASP A 572 -10.39 -31.77 -15.46
N PHE A 573 -11.05 -30.63 -15.70
CA PHE A 573 -11.11 -29.49 -14.79
C PHE A 573 -12.14 -29.65 -13.65
N LYS A 574 -12.61 -30.86 -13.36
CA LYS A 574 -13.55 -31.13 -12.26
C LYS A 574 -12.93 -30.86 -10.89
N GLN A 575 -13.73 -30.28 -10.00
CA GLN A 575 -13.40 -30.18 -8.59
C GLN A 575 -13.31 -31.58 -7.97
N LYS A 576 -12.18 -31.94 -7.35
CA LYS A 576 -12.12 -33.10 -6.43
C LYS A 576 -13.22 -32.91 -5.39
N LYS A 577 -14.23 -33.78 -5.37
CA LYS A 577 -15.35 -33.71 -4.40
C LYS A 577 -14.77 -33.74 -2.98
N SER A 578 -14.72 -32.58 -2.31
CA SER A 578 -14.51 -32.56 -0.87
C SER A 578 -15.77 -33.11 -0.23
N SER A 579 -15.68 -34.25 0.43
CA SER A 579 -16.75 -34.92 1.15
C SER A 579 -17.14 -34.14 2.41
N LYS A 580 -17.70 -32.93 2.26
CA LYS A 580 -18.46 -32.28 3.34
C LYS A 580 -19.87 -32.85 3.34
N LYS A 581 -20.09 -33.87 4.17
CA LYS A 581 -21.43 -34.27 4.59
C LYS A 581 -22.12 -33.04 5.15
N SER A 582 -23.21 -32.64 4.51
CA SER A 582 -24.22 -31.71 5.02
C SER A 582 -24.71 -32.20 6.38
N SER A 583 -24.32 -31.54 7.47
CA SER A 583 -24.91 -31.75 8.78
C SER A 583 -26.24 -31.01 8.87
N LYS A 584 -27.32 -31.69 8.47
CA LYS A 584 -28.64 -31.41 9.05
C LYS A 584 -28.54 -31.69 10.55
N LYS A 585 -28.99 -30.72 11.36
CA LYS A 585 -29.18 -30.84 12.80
C LYS A 585 -30.06 -32.05 13.10
N SER A 586 -29.50 -33.07 13.71
CA SER A 586 -30.24 -33.99 14.57
C SER A 586 -29.28 -34.72 15.50
N SER A 587 -29.54 -34.56 16.79
CA SER A 587 -28.97 -35.27 17.93
C SER A 587 -28.93 -36.79 17.73
N LYS A 588 -27.73 -37.39 17.80
CA LYS A 588 -27.43 -38.61 18.58
C LYS A 588 -25.95 -39.00 18.39
N LYS A 589 -25.26 -39.16 19.53
CA LYS A 589 -23.91 -39.74 19.62
C LYS A 589 -23.92 -41.15 19.04
N SER A 590 -23.09 -41.41 18.02
CA SER A 590 -22.44 -42.71 17.83
C SER A 590 -21.19 -42.56 16.97
N SER A 591 -20.10 -43.09 17.50
CA SER A 591 -18.73 -42.99 17.06
C SER A 591 -18.42 -43.86 15.84
N LYS A 592 -17.87 -43.26 14.79
CA LYS A 592 -16.96 -43.93 13.84
C LYS A 592 -15.74 -43.04 13.62
N LYS A 593 -14.60 -43.45 14.21
CA LYS A 593 -13.30 -42.80 14.11
C LYS A 593 -12.81 -42.82 12.66
N SER A 594 -12.82 -41.68 11.98
CA SER A 594 -11.86 -41.41 10.92
C SER A 594 -10.57 -40.92 11.60
N ASN A 595 -9.50 -41.70 11.57
CA ASN A 595 -8.20 -41.32 12.14
C ASN A 595 -7.61 -40.16 11.31
N LYS A 596 -8.01 -38.91 11.59
CA LYS A 596 -7.35 -37.71 11.08
C LYS A 596 -6.07 -37.51 11.89
N LYS A 597 -4.93 -37.92 11.33
CA LYS A 597 -3.64 -37.97 12.04
C LYS A 597 -3.12 -36.60 12.51
N LEU A 598 -3.64 -35.49 11.95
CA LEU A 598 -3.16 -34.13 12.19
C LEU A 598 -4.29 -33.15 12.56
N GLU A 599 -5.41 -33.64 13.08
CA GLU A 599 -6.56 -32.80 13.44
C GLU A 599 -6.17 -31.77 14.51
N ASN A 600 -6.44 -30.49 14.24
CA ASN A 600 -6.07 -29.33 15.07
C ASN A 600 -4.57 -29.01 15.13
N GLU A 601 -3.72 -29.66 14.32
CA GLU A 601 -2.31 -29.29 14.21
C GLU A 601 -2.15 -28.06 13.30
N LYS A 602 -1.45 -27.04 13.79
CA LYS A 602 -1.04 -25.85 13.02
C LYS A 602 0.45 -25.92 12.76
N ILE A 603 0.80 -26.27 11.53
CA ILE A 603 2.14 -26.70 11.15
C ILE A 603 2.84 -25.61 10.33
N VAL A 604 4.10 -25.33 10.65
CA VAL A 604 4.94 -24.39 9.90
C VAL A 604 6.09 -25.13 9.25
N MET A 605 6.28 -24.95 7.95
CA MET A 605 7.47 -25.43 7.25
C MET A 605 8.52 -24.32 7.17
N THR A 606 9.78 -24.67 7.43
CA THR A 606 10.90 -23.74 7.38
C THR A 606 12.09 -24.36 6.65
N GLY A 607 12.79 -23.57 5.83
CA GLY A 607 13.93 -24.03 5.04
C GLY A 607 13.58 -24.70 3.71
N PHE A 608 12.29 -24.93 3.48
CA PHE A 608 11.74 -25.47 2.22
C PHE A 608 10.26 -25.10 2.08
N ARG A 609 9.72 -25.29 0.88
CA ARG A 609 8.28 -25.34 0.60
C ARG A 609 7.99 -26.63 -0.15
N SER A 610 6.89 -27.28 0.17
CA SER A 610 6.42 -28.46 -0.53
C SER A 610 4.90 -28.42 -0.58
N ASP A 611 4.36 -28.33 -1.79
CA ASP A 611 2.91 -28.37 -2.01
C ASP A 611 2.35 -29.74 -1.61
N GLU A 612 3.11 -30.81 -1.86
CA GLU A 612 2.76 -32.19 -1.47
C GLU A 612 2.60 -32.35 0.05
N ILE A 613 3.55 -31.84 0.84
CA ILE A 613 3.45 -31.86 2.31
C ILE A 613 2.32 -30.96 2.78
N SER A 614 2.10 -29.81 2.13
CA SER A 614 1.00 -28.90 2.49
C SER A 614 -0.36 -29.54 2.28
N GLU A 615 -0.55 -30.18 1.13
CA GLU A 615 -1.76 -30.91 0.80
C GLU A 615 -1.97 -32.12 1.73
N PHE A 616 -0.91 -32.86 2.06
CA PHE A 616 -1.00 -33.95 3.03
C PHE A 616 -1.48 -33.45 4.40
N ILE A 617 -0.93 -32.33 4.88
CA ILE A 617 -1.31 -31.71 6.16
C ILE A 617 -2.78 -31.29 6.14
N GLU A 618 -3.21 -30.58 5.09
CA GLU A 618 -4.60 -30.10 4.95
C GLU A 618 -5.61 -31.24 4.81
N ASN A 619 -5.27 -32.28 4.02
CA ASN A 619 -6.12 -33.45 3.83
C ASN A 619 -6.26 -34.30 5.12
N ASN A 620 -5.30 -34.21 6.04
CA ASN A 620 -5.33 -34.90 7.34
C ASN A 620 -5.84 -34.02 8.49
N GLY A 621 -6.45 -32.86 8.18
CA GLY A 621 -7.13 -31.98 9.15
C GLY A 621 -6.22 -30.97 9.85
N GLY A 622 -4.97 -30.84 9.41
CA GLY A 622 -4.04 -29.82 9.88
C GLY A 622 -4.13 -28.53 9.06
N THR A 623 -3.44 -27.48 9.51
CA THR A 623 -3.37 -26.20 8.82
C THR A 623 -1.91 -25.77 8.63
N VAL A 624 -1.56 -25.32 7.42
CA VAL A 624 -0.21 -24.82 7.14
C VAL A 624 -0.14 -23.32 7.39
N SER A 625 0.86 -22.89 8.16
CA SER A 625 1.13 -21.49 8.46
C SER A 625 2.52 -21.10 7.97
N SER A 626 2.67 -19.84 7.52
CA SER A 626 3.94 -19.30 7.06
C SER A 626 4.85 -18.81 8.20
N SER A 627 4.31 -18.65 9.41
CA SER A 627 5.01 -18.10 10.58
C SER A 627 4.80 -18.93 11.84
N VAL A 628 5.87 -19.05 12.65
CA VAL A 628 5.83 -19.62 13.99
C VAL A 628 5.18 -18.62 14.95
N SER A 629 4.10 -19.06 15.61
CA SER A 629 3.27 -18.29 16.55
C SER A 629 2.96 -19.15 17.79
N LYS A 630 2.40 -18.56 18.85
CA LYS A 630 1.96 -19.33 20.04
C LYS A 630 0.92 -20.43 19.73
N ASN A 631 0.19 -20.27 18.63
CA ASN A 631 -0.81 -21.25 18.18
C ASN A 631 -0.22 -22.30 17.23
N THR A 632 1.08 -22.22 16.91
CA THR A 632 1.78 -23.22 16.09
C THR A 632 2.08 -24.42 16.97
N THR A 633 1.70 -25.61 16.52
CA THR A 633 1.83 -26.85 17.29
C THR A 633 3.05 -27.66 16.85
N LEU A 634 3.47 -27.54 15.58
CA LEU A 634 4.60 -28.27 15.02
C LEU A 634 5.36 -27.42 13.98
N VAL A 635 6.69 -27.50 13.97
CA VAL A 635 7.55 -26.93 12.94
C VAL A 635 8.32 -28.02 12.20
N ILE A 636 8.15 -28.11 10.89
CA ILE A 636 8.91 -29.00 10.01
C ILE A 636 10.08 -28.23 9.43
N TYR A 637 11.30 -28.75 9.57
CA TYR A 637 12.50 -28.03 9.12
C TYR A 637 13.47 -28.90 8.32
N VAL A 638 14.33 -28.24 7.55
CA VAL A 638 15.55 -28.80 6.94
C VAL A 638 16.74 -28.02 7.50
N GLU A 639 17.83 -28.67 7.87
CA GLU A 639 18.98 -27.97 8.45
C GLU A 639 19.65 -27.05 7.40
N ASN A 640 19.44 -25.73 7.52
CA ASN A 640 20.11 -24.68 6.73
C ASN A 640 19.99 -23.28 7.38
N GLU A 641 20.75 -22.28 6.93
CA GLU A 641 20.73 -20.91 7.48
C GLU A 641 19.31 -20.28 7.50
N LYS A 642 18.49 -20.57 6.48
CA LYS A 642 17.11 -20.04 6.37
C LYS A 642 16.16 -20.60 7.44
N THR A 643 16.55 -21.65 8.17
CA THR A 643 15.74 -22.24 9.24
C THR A 643 16.00 -21.69 10.63
N GLN A 644 17.16 -21.07 10.86
CA GLN A 644 17.63 -20.72 12.20
C GLN A 644 16.66 -19.79 12.95
N SER A 645 16.16 -18.73 12.30
CA SER A 645 15.26 -17.77 12.97
C SER A 645 13.90 -18.36 13.39
N LYS A 646 13.33 -19.27 12.59
CA LYS A 646 12.05 -19.94 12.91
C LYS A 646 12.23 -21.11 13.88
N LEU A 647 13.38 -21.80 13.84
CA LEU A 647 13.73 -22.82 14.82
C LEU A 647 13.99 -22.21 16.20
N LEU A 648 14.72 -21.09 16.27
CA LEU A 648 14.93 -20.34 17.52
C LEU A 648 13.60 -19.87 18.10
N LYS A 649 12.74 -19.27 17.29
CA LYS A 649 11.40 -18.85 17.71
C LYS A 649 10.50 -20.01 18.15
N ALA A 650 10.64 -21.19 17.54
CA ALA A 650 9.92 -22.39 17.95
C ALA A 650 10.41 -22.90 19.32
N LYS A 651 11.74 -22.88 19.56
CA LYS A 651 12.34 -23.22 20.85
C LYS A 651 11.93 -22.23 21.95
N GLU A 652 11.97 -20.93 21.68
CA GLU A 652 11.53 -19.87 22.61
C GLU A 652 10.06 -20.03 23.05
N LEU A 653 9.20 -20.47 22.12
CA LEU A 653 7.77 -20.68 22.38
C LEU A 653 7.44 -22.12 22.82
N ASN A 654 8.45 -22.96 23.04
CA ASN A 654 8.33 -24.36 23.45
C ASN A 654 7.47 -25.24 22.51
N ILE A 655 7.59 -24.99 21.20
CA ILE A 655 6.83 -25.64 20.12
C ILE A 655 7.61 -26.85 19.60
N LYS A 656 6.91 -27.97 19.32
CA LYS A 656 7.54 -29.19 18.79
C LYS A 656 8.18 -28.95 17.43
N THR A 657 9.35 -29.54 17.21
CA THR A 657 10.05 -29.45 15.92
C THR A 657 10.41 -30.84 15.40
N ILE A 658 10.31 -31.04 14.09
CA ILE A 658 10.64 -32.31 13.42
C ILE A 658 11.37 -32.02 12.10
N THR A 659 12.38 -32.82 11.76
CA THR A 659 13.03 -32.70 10.45
C THR A 659 12.06 -33.16 9.36
N ARG A 660 12.22 -32.64 8.14
CA ARG A 660 11.41 -33.06 6.97
C ARG A 660 11.42 -34.57 6.78
N SER A 661 12.60 -35.19 6.79
CA SER A 661 12.75 -36.64 6.62
C SER A 661 12.00 -37.44 7.70
N ASN A 662 12.04 -36.98 8.95
CA ASN A 662 11.32 -37.64 10.05
C ASN A 662 9.81 -37.40 9.99
N PHE A 663 9.36 -36.26 9.48
CA PHE A 663 7.94 -36.01 9.25
C PHE A 663 7.36 -36.93 8.18
N GLU A 664 8.07 -37.05 7.06
CA GLU A 664 7.70 -37.95 5.96
C GLU A 664 7.63 -39.41 6.44
N LYS A 665 8.67 -39.90 7.14
CA LYS A 665 8.72 -41.26 7.72
C LYS A 665 7.69 -41.53 8.82
N LYS A 666 7.16 -40.50 9.48
CA LYS A 666 6.25 -40.68 10.62
C LYS A 666 4.78 -40.59 10.20
N TYR A 667 4.48 -39.76 9.19
CA TYR A 667 3.11 -39.44 8.83
C TYR A 667 2.74 -39.83 7.40
N MET A 668 3.68 -39.80 6.46
CA MET A 668 3.44 -39.99 5.03
C MET A 668 3.87 -41.36 4.49
N SER A 669 4.60 -42.16 5.29
CA SER A 669 4.94 -43.55 5.01
C SER A 669 3.82 -44.53 5.29
#